data_AF-A0A7V2XTR7-F1
#
_entry.id   AF-A0A7V2XTR7-F1
#
_cell.length_a   1.000
_cell.length_b   1.000
_cell.length_c   1.000
_cell.angle_alpha   90.00
_cell.angle_beta   90.00
_cell.angle_gamma   90.00
#
_symmetry.space_group_name_H-M   'P 1'
#
loop_
_entity.id
_entity.type
_entity.pdbx_description
1 polymer ?
#
loop_
_entity_poly.entity_id
_entity_poly.type
_entity_poly.pdbx_seq_one_letter_code
_entity_poly.pdbx_strand_id
1 'polypeptide(L)'
;MDFFDRQDHARRRTGLLVLLFAACVASIIAGIYLVAAGVRMQYALQQVRPGSPEAAAITWWNPGLFAAVLTGVLLVVSGGALYKIHQLAGGGAAVARLLGGRPVAPDTKDFRERRLLNVIEEMAIASGIPVPAVFVLDGERGLNAFAAGYSPRDAAVAVTEGTMTLLNRDELQGVVAHEFSHILNGDMRMNLRLMGILHGILLIGLTGWTILRISASGGRSRGSRRGGPPIQLIAVGAALLVLGYIGVFFGKLIKSAISRQREYLADAAALQFTRNPDGIGGALKKIGGFYKRGRLGVANAEEASHLYIANALNEPLFGWLATHPPLEKRIRAIDPRWDGVWPAVEWPKDAEAEAKTEARKKGLRDALPVLLPAAVGAGGRIAVTPDAVTARVGTLTPEHVSYSAALLASIPEPLTAAARDPVGARALVYALLLDPDPSVRSRQRETAGMDAEASAARAALEPMLAALGPESRLPLIDIALPALRGLDAETLARFRDIVKRLVAADQKTSLFEFALQKILQRHLDRTGADARRPAKYYAIRALVPEAATLLSALAHVGNPDPDRARQAFAVGILRLGLGAQPVAFIPREDWTLDHVSAALDRFAESAPGVKRLILRAGAECIATDGTVTRDEAELLRAIADALDCPMPPFGGGAA
;
A
#
# COMPACT_ATOMS: atom_id res chain seq x y z
N MET A 1 -13.55 -1.14 15.22
CA MET A 1 -12.24 -1.80 15.07
C MET A 1 -11.28 -0.77 14.52
N ASP A 2 -10.32 -0.35 15.33
CA ASP A 2 -9.36 0.70 14.94
C ASP A 2 -8.24 0.14 14.04
N PHE A 3 -7.39 1.03 13.51
CA PHE A 3 -6.28 0.66 12.62
C PHE A 3 -5.37 -0.43 13.20
N PHE A 4 -5.06 -0.36 14.49
CA PHE A 4 -4.16 -1.30 15.15
C PHE A 4 -4.82 -2.66 15.38
N ASP A 5 -6.10 -2.68 15.75
CA ASP A 5 -6.88 -3.91 15.85
C ASP A 5 -6.92 -4.66 14.51
N ARG A 6 -7.02 -3.93 13.39
CA ARG A 6 -6.97 -4.51 12.02
C ARG A 6 -5.60 -5.13 11.73
N GLN A 7 -4.51 -4.48 12.11
CA GLN A 7 -3.15 -5.02 11.97
C GLN A 7 -2.94 -6.30 12.78
N ASP A 8 -3.41 -6.35 14.03
CA ASP A 8 -3.27 -7.53 14.89
C ASP A 8 -4.15 -8.68 14.41
N HIS A 9 -5.36 -8.41 13.96
CA HIS A 9 -6.23 -9.41 13.34
C HIS A 9 -5.61 -10.00 12.06
N ALA A 10 -4.99 -9.17 11.22
CA ALA A 10 -4.25 -9.63 10.03
C ALA A 10 -3.07 -10.57 10.41
N ARG A 11 -2.36 -10.29 11.51
CA ARG A 11 -1.27 -11.14 12.03
C ARG A 11 -1.77 -12.49 12.53
N ARG A 12 -2.83 -12.52 13.35
CA ARG A 12 -3.41 -13.78 13.86
C ARG A 12 -3.86 -14.68 12.73
N ARG A 13 -4.54 -14.11 11.72
CA ARG A 13 -4.93 -14.87 10.53
C ARG A 13 -3.72 -15.37 9.75
N THR A 14 -2.65 -14.58 9.61
CA THR A 14 -1.41 -15.03 8.97
C THR A 14 -0.87 -16.33 9.59
N GLY A 15 -0.97 -16.50 10.91
CA GLY A 15 -0.58 -17.75 11.58
C GLY A 15 -1.39 -18.97 11.10
N LEU A 16 -2.71 -18.83 10.98
CA LEU A 16 -3.57 -19.88 10.42
C LEU A 16 -3.20 -20.22 8.96
N LEU A 17 -2.79 -19.21 8.17
CA LEU A 17 -2.39 -19.40 6.78
C LEU A 17 -1.10 -20.22 6.66
N VAL A 18 -0.13 -19.94 7.54
CA VAL A 18 1.12 -20.72 7.60
C VAL A 18 0.82 -22.17 7.96
N LEU A 19 -0.12 -22.42 8.88
CA LEU A 19 -0.55 -23.77 9.23
C LEU A 19 -1.22 -24.49 8.04
N LEU A 20 -2.15 -23.84 7.34
CA LEU A 20 -2.81 -24.40 6.16
C LEU A 20 -1.80 -24.67 5.02
N PHE A 21 -0.83 -23.78 4.84
CA PHE A 21 0.25 -23.97 3.88
C PHE A 21 1.13 -25.18 4.24
N ALA A 22 1.53 -25.31 5.51
CA ALA A 22 2.31 -26.46 5.97
C ALA A 22 1.55 -27.78 5.75
N ALA A 23 0.25 -27.81 6.05
CA ALA A 23 -0.60 -28.96 5.77
C ALA A 23 -0.69 -29.28 4.27
N CYS A 24 -0.78 -28.27 3.41
CA CYS A 24 -0.76 -28.45 1.95
C CYS A 24 0.57 -29.04 1.46
N VAL A 25 1.72 -28.51 1.95
CA VAL A 25 3.04 -29.03 1.59
C VAL A 25 3.21 -30.46 2.06
N ALA A 26 2.79 -30.79 3.29
CA ALA A 26 2.79 -32.16 3.81
C ALA A 26 1.94 -33.10 2.95
N SER A 27 0.77 -32.65 2.48
CA SER A 27 -0.10 -33.42 1.59
C SER A 27 0.55 -33.67 0.22
N ILE A 28 1.26 -32.68 -0.33
CA ILE A 28 2.02 -32.82 -1.58
C ILE A 28 3.16 -33.82 -1.40
N ILE A 29 3.93 -33.73 -0.30
CA ILE A 29 5.01 -34.67 0.01
C ILE A 29 4.47 -36.11 0.09
N ALA A 30 3.37 -36.31 0.83
CA ALA A 30 2.72 -37.61 0.94
C ALA A 30 2.26 -38.14 -0.43
N GLY A 31 1.63 -37.29 -1.26
CA GLY A 31 1.19 -37.65 -2.60
C GLY A 31 2.35 -38.05 -3.53
N ILE A 32 3.42 -37.25 -3.57
CA ILE A 32 4.60 -37.54 -4.39
C ILE A 32 5.27 -38.82 -3.92
N TYR A 33 5.35 -39.03 -2.61
CA TYR A 33 5.90 -40.24 -2.03
C TYR A 33 5.11 -41.49 -2.44
N LEU A 34 3.79 -41.47 -2.34
CA LEU A 34 2.94 -42.60 -2.73
C LEU A 34 3.14 -42.97 -4.21
N VAL A 35 3.24 -41.98 -5.09
CA VAL A 35 3.49 -42.21 -6.52
C VAL A 35 4.89 -42.78 -6.74
N ALA A 36 5.91 -42.20 -6.14
CA ALA A 36 7.30 -42.67 -6.29
C ALA A 36 7.47 -44.09 -5.72
N ALA A 37 6.86 -44.37 -4.57
CA ALA A 37 6.86 -45.70 -3.95
C ALA A 37 6.12 -46.72 -4.85
N GLY A 38 4.99 -46.33 -5.45
CA GLY A 38 4.24 -47.16 -6.39
C GLY A 38 5.03 -47.48 -7.67
N VAL A 39 5.71 -46.49 -8.26
CA VAL A 39 6.58 -46.69 -9.43
C VAL A 39 7.75 -47.61 -9.07
N ARG A 40 8.40 -47.40 -7.91
CA ARG A 40 9.49 -48.25 -7.43
C ARG A 40 9.03 -49.69 -7.18
N MET A 41 7.86 -49.86 -6.54
CA MET A 41 7.25 -51.16 -6.28
C MET A 41 6.97 -51.89 -7.60
N GLN A 42 6.34 -51.22 -8.56
CA GLN A 42 6.06 -51.79 -9.88
C GLN A 42 7.35 -52.23 -10.59
N TYR A 43 8.40 -51.40 -10.55
CA TYR A 43 9.69 -51.74 -11.15
C TYR A 43 10.39 -52.90 -10.44
N ALA A 44 10.34 -52.96 -9.12
CA ALA A 44 10.93 -54.05 -8.33
C ALA A 44 10.19 -55.39 -8.59
N LEU A 45 8.86 -55.38 -8.65
CA LEU A 45 8.04 -56.56 -8.96
C LEU A 45 8.29 -57.10 -10.38
N GLN A 46 8.73 -56.26 -11.33
CA GLN A 46 9.10 -56.69 -12.68
C GLN A 46 10.45 -57.41 -12.74
N GLN A 47 11.33 -57.22 -11.75
CA GLN A 47 12.66 -57.84 -11.72
C GLN A 47 12.73 -59.13 -10.89
N VAL A 48 11.74 -59.35 -10.03
CA VAL A 48 11.71 -60.48 -9.09
C VAL A 48 10.72 -61.54 -9.58
N ARG A 49 11.06 -62.83 -9.42
CA ARG A 49 10.15 -63.94 -9.78
C ARG A 49 8.89 -63.92 -8.91
N PRO A 50 7.68 -64.07 -9.48
CA PRO A 50 6.44 -64.15 -8.70
C PRO A 50 6.52 -65.24 -7.63
N GLY A 51 6.25 -64.90 -6.36
CA GLY A 51 6.23 -65.85 -5.23
C GLY A 51 7.56 -66.10 -4.51
N SER A 52 8.65 -65.39 -4.85
CA SER A 52 9.90 -65.49 -4.10
C SER A 52 9.84 -64.75 -2.74
N PRO A 53 10.69 -65.11 -1.75
CA PRO A 53 10.82 -64.36 -0.50
C PRO A 53 11.20 -62.89 -0.70
N GLU A 54 11.94 -62.60 -1.77
CA GLU A 54 12.33 -61.24 -2.18
C GLU A 54 11.13 -60.39 -2.61
N ALA A 55 10.12 -61.00 -3.23
CA ALA A 55 8.88 -60.30 -3.60
C ALA A 55 8.06 -59.90 -2.36
N ALA A 56 8.08 -60.73 -1.32
CA ALA A 56 7.40 -60.46 -0.04
C ALA A 56 8.10 -59.37 0.81
N ALA A 57 9.38 -59.10 0.57
CA ALA A 57 10.16 -58.06 1.25
C ALA A 57 9.93 -56.66 0.66
N ILE A 58 9.23 -56.51 -0.47
CA ILE A 58 8.96 -55.22 -1.10
C ILE A 58 7.83 -54.51 -0.35
N THR A 59 8.18 -53.47 0.40
CA THR A 59 7.22 -52.67 1.16
C THR A 59 7.00 -51.29 0.53
N TRP A 60 5.85 -50.67 0.82
CA TRP A 60 5.58 -49.28 0.47
C TRP A 60 6.49 -48.29 1.22
N TRP A 61 6.89 -48.65 2.44
CA TRP A 61 7.72 -47.80 3.29
C TRP A 61 9.22 -47.97 2.99
N ASN A 62 9.85 -46.87 2.60
CA ASN A 62 11.28 -46.76 2.39
C ASN A 62 11.78 -45.41 2.94
N PRO A 63 12.60 -45.39 4.01
CA PRO A 63 13.09 -44.16 4.62
C PRO A 63 13.96 -43.31 3.68
N GLY A 64 14.80 -43.93 2.85
CA GLY A 64 15.68 -43.22 1.91
C GLY A 64 14.89 -42.50 0.82
N LEU A 65 13.89 -43.15 0.25
CA LEU A 65 12.98 -42.54 -0.72
C LEU A 65 12.17 -41.40 -0.09
N PHE A 66 11.67 -41.59 1.13
CA PHE A 66 10.93 -40.56 1.85
C PHE A 66 11.81 -39.33 2.09
N ALA A 67 13.04 -39.52 2.58
CA ALA A 67 14.00 -38.44 2.80
C ALA A 67 14.35 -37.69 1.50
N ALA A 68 14.52 -38.41 0.38
CA ALA A 68 14.78 -37.80 -0.92
C ALA A 68 13.60 -36.96 -1.42
N VAL A 69 12.36 -37.48 -1.34
CA VAL A 69 11.14 -36.75 -1.73
C VAL A 69 10.93 -35.53 -0.83
N LEU A 70 11.03 -35.70 0.48
CA LEU A 70 10.91 -34.63 1.46
C LEU A 70 11.89 -33.50 1.15
N THR A 71 13.17 -33.83 1.00
CA THR A 71 14.23 -32.85 0.72
C THR A 71 14.02 -32.16 -0.62
N GLY A 72 13.72 -32.91 -1.68
CA GLY A 72 13.48 -32.36 -3.02
C GLY A 72 12.29 -31.40 -3.06
N VAL A 73 11.16 -31.78 -2.47
CA VAL A 73 9.97 -30.93 -2.42
C VAL A 73 10.22 -29.68 -1.58
N LEU A 74 10.84 -29.81 -0.40
CA LEU A 74 11.16 -28.66 0.44
C LEU A 74 12.13 -27.69 -0.25
N LEU A 75 13.12 -28.19 -0.99
CA LEU A 75 14.05 -27.36 -1.75
C LEU A 75 13.34 -26.59 -2.87
N VAL A 76 12.49 -27.26 -3.67
CA VAL A 76 11.76 -26.59 -4.75
C VAL A 76 10.77 -25.57 -4.21
N VAL A 77 9.97 -25.95 -3.20
CA VAL A 77 8.95 -25.07 -2.63
C VAL A 77 9.60 -23.89 -1.91
N SER A 78 10.60 -24.12 -1.05
CA SER A 78 11.27 -23.05 -0.31
C SER A 78 12.10 -22.17 -1.23
N GLY A 79 12.84 -22.77 -2.18
CA GLY A 79 13.61 -22.05 -3.18
C GLY A 79 12.74 -21.16 -4.06
N GLY A 80 11.62 -21.69 -4.57
CA GLY A 80 10.64 -20.92 -5.33
C GLY A 80 10.00 -19.80 -4.50
N ALA A 81 9.60 -20.10 -3.27
CA ALA A 81 9.02 -19.10 -2.40
C ALA A 81 10.01 -17.96 -2.08
N LEU A 82 11.26 -18.30 -1.74
CA LEU A 82 12.32 -17.32 -1.47
C LEU A 82 12.64 -16.49 -2.72
N TYR A 83 12.77 -17.13 -3.88
CA TYR A 83 12.97 -16.44 -5.16
C TYR A 83 11.85 -15.43 -5.42
N LYS A 84 10.60 -15.84 -5.25
CA LYS A 84 9.46 -14.95 -5.49
C LYS A 84 9.35 -13.84 -4.45
N ILE A 85 9.58 -14.14 -3.17
CA ILE A 85 9.62 -13.13 -2.11
C ILE A 85 10.71 -12.11 -2.40
N HIS A 86 11.90 -12.55 -2.85
CA HIS A 86 12.99 -11.68 -3.24
C HIS A 86 12.63 -10.79 -4.44
N GLN A 87 12.00 -11.36 -5.47
CA GLN A 87 11.52 -10.60 -6.63
C GLN A 87 10.47 -9.53 -6.23
N LEU A 88 9.55 -9.87 -5.32
CA LEU A 88 8.52 -8.95 -4.83
C LEU A 88 9.06 -7.97 -3.78
N ALA A 89 10.30 -8.13 -3.33
CA ALA A 89 10.86 -7.41 -2.20
C ALA A 89 11.11 -5.90 -2.50
N GLY A 90 11.10 -5.51 -3.78
CA GLY A 90 11.22 -4.12 -4.23
C GLY A 90 9.99 -3.23 -3.97
N GLY A 91 8.95 -3.76 -3.31
CA GLY A 91 7.74 -3.02 -2.93
C GLY A 91 6.70 -2.94 -4.06
N GLY A 92 5.67 -2.12 -3.88
CA GLY A 92 4.53 -2.03 -4.78
C GLY A 92 4.90 -1.72 -6.23
N ALA A 93 5.83 -0.78 -6.43
CA ALA A 93 6.27 -0.39 -7.77
C ALA A 93 6.95 -1.54 -8.53
N ALA A 94 7.68 -2.42 -7.83
CA ALA A 94 8.28 -3.61 -8.45
C ALA A 94 7.20 -4.61 -8.90
N VAL A 95 6.14 -4.76 -8.10
CA VAL A 95 4.99 -5.62 -8.43
C VAL A 95 4.24 -5.07 -9.64
N ALA A 96 3.98 -3.76 -9.69
CA ALA A 96 3.29 -3.13 -10.82
C ALA A 96 4.07 -3.31 -12.13
N ARG A 97 5.39 -3.08 -12.13
CA ARG A 97 6.24 -3.31 -13.32
C ARG A 97 6.30 -4.79 -13.72
N LEU A 98 6.37 -5.70 -12.75
CA LEU A 98 6.36 -7.14 -13.02
C LEU A 98 5.09 -7.59 -13.75
N LEU A 99 3.98 -6.89 -13.50
CA LEU A 99 2.69 -7.11 -14.17
C LEU A 99 2.55 -6.36 -15.50
N GLY A 100 3.61 -5.69 -15.98
CA GLY A 100 3.59 -4.92 -17.23
C GLY A 100 3.10 -3.47 -17.08
N GLY A 101 2.99 -2.96 -15.85
CA GLY A 101 2.54 -1.59 -15.60
C GLY A 101 3.58 -0.55 -16.02
N ARG A 102 3.15 0.43 -16.81
CA ARG A 102 3.90 1.66 -17.10
C ARG A 102 3.67 2.70 -16.00
N PRO A 103 4.72 3.33 -15.44
CA PRO A 103 4.53 4.40 -14.47
C PRO A 103 3.88 5.62 -15.13
N VAL A 104 2.93 6.24 -14.43
CA VAL A 104 2.32 7.51 -14.85
C VAL A 104 3.19 8.66 -14.38
N ALA A 105 3.56 9.55 -15.30
CA ALA A 105 4.34 10.74 -15.00
C ALA A 105 3.47 11.78 -14.25
N PRO A 106 3.92 12.38 -13.13
CA PRO A 106 3.12 13.35 -12.38
C PRO A 106 2.73 14.61 -13.21
N ASP A 107 3.55 14.96 -14.19
CA ASP A 107 3.38 16.10 -15.10
C ASP A 107 2.61 15.74 -16.40
N THR A 108 2.04 14.53 -16.49
CA THR A 108 1.32 14.02 -17.68
C THR A 108 0.32 15.01 -18.29
N LYS A 109 0.28 15.03 -19.62
CA LYS A 109 -0.66 15.84 -20.40
C LYS A 109 -1.92 15.07 -20.82
N ASP A 110 -1.94 13.74 -20.69
CA ASP A 110 -3.16 12.95 -20.93
C ASP A 110 -4.19 13.30 -19.84
N PHE A 111 -5.37 13.75 -20.28
CA PHE A 111 -6.45 14.13 -19.37
C PHE A 111 -6.92 13.00 -18.46
N ARG A 112 -6.95 11.75 -18.96
CA ARG A 112 -7.40 10.58 -18.20
C ARG A 112 -6.38 10.18 -17.15
N GLU A 113 -5.09 10.20 -17.49
CA GLU A 113 -4.01 9.99 -16.52
C GLU A 113 -4.02 11.10 -15.46
N ARG A 114 -4.21 12.36 -15.87
CA ARG A 114 -4.36 13.49 -14.94
C ARG A 114 -5.54 13.31 -14.00
N ARG A 115 -6.69 12.87 -14.51
CA ARG A 115 -7.89 12.56 -13.72
C ARG A 115 -7.61 11.46 -12.69
N LEU A 116 -6.91 10.40 -13.09
CA LEU A 116 -6.48 9.32 -12.19
C LEU A 116 -5.56 9.84 -11.08
N LEU A 117 -4.54 10.63 -11.42
CA LEU A 117 -3.63 11.23 -10.45
C LEU A 117 -4.38 12.09 -9.45
N ASN A 118 -5.26 12.99 -9.90
CA ASN A 118 -6.05 13.84 -9.02
C ASN A 118 -6.88 13.02 -8.03
N VAL A 119 -7.56 11.96 -8.50
CA VAL A 119 -8.34 11.06 -7.62
C VAL A 119 -7.44 10.36 -6.60
N ILE A 120 -6.27 9.87 -6.99
CA ILE A 120 -5.34 9.19 -6.08
C ILE A 120 -4.75 10.18 -5.05
N GLU A 121 -4.39 11.38 -5.48
CA GLU A 121 -3.88 12.46 -4.60
C GLU A 121 -4.93 12.88 -3.57
N GLU A 122 -6.19 13.08 -3.98
CA GLU A 122 -7.32 13.35 -3.08
C GLU A 122 -7.44 12.29 -2.00
N MET A 123 -7.40 11.02 -2.39
CA MET A 123 -7.53 9.90 -1.46
C MET A 123 -6.30 9.75 -0.56
N ALA A 124 -5.09 10.03 -1.06
CA ALA A 124 -3.85 10.01 -0.29
C ALA A 124 -3.82 11.07 0.81
N ILE A 125 -4.13 12.32 0.44
CA ILE A 125 -4.19 13.44 1.40
C ILE A 125 -5.28 13.19 2.43
N ALA A 126 -6.47 12.74 2.00
CA ALA A 126 -7.58 12.49 2.89
C ALA A 126 -7.29 11.35 3.88
N SER A 127 -6.53 10.34 3.47
CA SER A 127 -6.17 9.20 4.33
C SER A 127 -4.87 9.41 5.11
N GLY A 128 -4.16 10.52 4.88
CA GLY A 128 -2.89 10.81 5.55
C GLY A 128 -1.79 9.80 5.21
N ILE A 129 -1.82 9.21 4.02
CA ILE A 129 -0.71 8.42 3.48
C ILE A 129 0.02 9.21 2.39
N PRO A 130 1.33 8.99 2.21
CA PRO A 130 2.01 9.49 1.02
C PRO A 130 1.33 9.01 -0.27
N VAL A 131 1.31 9.87 -1.29
CA VAL A 131 0.78 9.53 -2.62
C VAL A 131 1.48 8.25 -3.14
N PRO A 132 0.73 7.16 -3.40
CA PRO A 132 1.28 5.92 -3.95
C PRO A 132 1.85 6.12 -5.36
N ALA A 133 2.79 5.26 -5.76
CA ALA A 133 3.24 5.26 -7.16
C ALA A 133 2.10 4.78 -8.08
N VAL A 134 1.82 5.52 -9.15
CA VAL A 134 0.69 5.24 -10.04
C VAL A 134 1.16 4.57 -11.32
N PHE A 135 0.49 3.50 -11.72
CA PHE A 135 0.79 2.73 -12.92
C PHE A 135 -0.45 2.50 -13.77
N VAL A 136 -0.25 2.40 -15.09
CA VAL A 136 -1.28 1.97 -16.04
C VAL A 136 -0.81 0.70 -16.74
N LEU A 137 -1.70 -0.29 -16.84
CA LEU A 137 -1.51 -1.48 -17.68
C LEU A 137 -2.06 -1.14 -19.08
N ASP A 138 -1.16 -0.73 -19.97
CA ASP A 138 -1.51 -0.37 -21.34
C ASP A 138 -1.96 -1.60 -22.14
N GLY A 139 -2.95 -1.46 -23.02
CA GLY A 139 -3.48 -2.56 -23.84
C GLY A 139 -4.49 -3.47 -23.13
N GLU A 140 -4.59 -3.39 -21.79
CA GLU A 140 -5.56 -4.14 -21.00
C GLU A 140 -6.93 -3.43 -21.02
N ARG A 141 -7.84 -3.96 -21.85
CA ARG A 141 -9.21 -3.41 -22.01
C ARG A 141 -10.16 -3.77 -20.88
N GLY A 142 -9.82 -4.75 -20.05
CA GLY A 142 -10.61 -5.11 -18.87
C GLY A 142 -10.70 -3.96 -17.88
N LEU A 143 -11.73 -3.93 -17.03
CA LEU A 143 -11.87 -2.95 -15.95
C LEU A 143 -11.30 -3.57 -14.66
N ASN A 144 -10.06 -3.23 -14.33
CA ASN A 144 -9.36 -3.70 -13.15
C ASN A 144 -8.48 -2.62 -12.52
N ALA A 145 -8.23 -2.75 -11.22
CA ALA A 145 -7.29 -1.96 -10.43
C ALA A 145 -6.72 -2.83 -9.31
N PHE A 146 -5.53 -2.51 -8.82
CA PHE A 146 -4.98 -3.14 -7.62
C PHE A 146 -4.01 -2.22 -6.89
N ALA A 147 -3.93 -2.40 -5.56
CA ALA A 147 -2.86 -1.87 -4.72
C ALA A 147 -1.86 -2.96 -4.30
N ALA A 148 -0.56 -2.65 -4.36
CA ALA A 148 0.52 -3.53 -3.93
C ALA A 148 1.56 -2.78 -3.10
N GLY A 149 2.21 -3.48 -2.15
CA GLY A 149 3.24 -2.92 -1.27
C GLY A 149 3.32 -3.64 0.08
N TYR A 150 4.40 -3.43 0.83
CA TYR A 150 4.53 -3.97 2.20
C TYR A 150 4.05 -2.99 3.26
N SER A 151 3.94 -1.71 2.92
CA SER A 151 3.52 -0.60 3.77
C SER A 151 2.84 0.46 2.89
N PRO A 152 2.12 1.43 3.48
CA PRO A 152 1.62 2.57 2.73
C PRO A 152 2.72 3.38 2.02
N ARG A 153 3.97 3.35 2.51
CA ARG A 153 5.08 4.13 1.94
C ARG A 153 5.62 3.60 0.61
N ASP A 154 5.63 2.28 0.46
CA ASP A 154 6.06 1.61 -0.78
C ASP A 154 4.86 1.15 -1.61
N ALA A 155 3.67 1.69 -1.31
CA ALA A 155 2.45 1.37 -2.04
C ALA A 155 2.54 1.83 -3.49
N ALA A 156 2.01 1.00 -4.38
CA ALA A 156 1.69 1.36 -5.75
C ALA A 156 0.25 1.00 -6.04
N VAL A 157 -0.43 1.87 -6.79
CA VAL A 157 -1.77 1.65 -7.32
C VAL A 157 -1.64 1.54 -8.83
N ALA A 158 -2.13 0.45 -9.39
CA ALA A 158 -2.16 0.24 -10.83
C ALA A 158 -3.60 0.10 -11.30
N VAL A 159 -3.92 0.70 -12.45
CA VAL A 159 -5.21 0.55 -13.12
C VAL A 159 -5.00 0.07 -14.55
N THR A 160 -5.98 -0.60 -15.13
CA THR A 160 -5.95 -0.95 -16.56
C THR A 160 -6.37 0.24 -17.43
N GLU A 161 -5.98 0.20 -18.70
CA GLU A 161 -6.45 1.16 -19.70
C GLU A 161 -7.99 1.20 -19.77
N GLY A 162 -8.65 0.04 -19.66
CA GLY A 162 -10.11 -0.07 -19.60
C GLY A 162 -10.73 0.67 -18.42
N THR A 163 -10.16 0.56 -17.21
CA THR A 163 -10.61 1.30 -16.03
C THR A 163 -10.48 2.81 -16.24
N MET A 164 -9.32 3.24 -16.74
CA MET A 164 -9.04 4.66 -16.96
C MET A 164 -9.93 5.27 -18.05
N THR A 165 -10.36 4.47 -19.03
CA THR A 165 -11.12 4.91 -20.20
C THR A 165 -12.64 4.84 -19.99
N LEU A 166 -13.14 3.75 -19.41
CA LEU A 166 -14.57 3.44 -19.39
C LEU A 166 -15.28 3.93 -18.12
N LEU A 167 -14.53 4.14 -17.04
CA LEU A 167 -15.07 4.72 -15.81
C LEU A 167 -15.06 6.25 -15.89
N ASN A 168 -16.13 6.85 -15.40
CA ASN A 168 -16.15 8.28 -15.14
C ASN A 168 -15.36 8.61 -13.87
N ARG A 169 -15.26 9.89 -13.53
CA ARG A 169 -14.49 10.35 -12.37
C ARG A 169 -14.97 9.72 -11.05
N ASP A 170 -16.28 9.61 -10.85
CA ASP A 170 -16.86 9.14 -9.57
C ASP A 170 -16.73 7.63 -9.42
N GLU A 171 -16.93 6.91 -10.52
CA GLU A 171 -16.70 5.48 -10.59
C GLU A 171 -15.23 5.14 -10.36
N LEU A 172 -14.33 5.92 -10.97
CA LEU A 172 -12.89 5.82 -10.74
C LEU A 172 -12.54 6.11 -9.27
N GLN A 173 -13.12 7.16 -8.67
CA GLN A 173 -12.93 7.47 -7.26
C GLN A 173 -13.47 6.37 -6.35
N GLY A 174 -14.59 5.73 -6.69
CA GLY A 174 -15.12 4.57 -5.98
C GLY A 174 -14.16 3.37 -6.02
N VAL A 175 -13.61 3.04 -7.18
CA VAL A 175 -12.62 1.96 -7.35
C VAL A 175 -11.32 2.28 -6.61
N VAL A 176 -10.79 3.50 -6.75
CA VAL A 176 -9.59 3.93 -6.02
C VAL A 176 -9.85 3.90 -4.51
N ALA A 177 -11.02 4.34 -4.04
CA ALA A 177 -11.38 4.28 -2.62
C ALA A 177 -11.43 2.85 -2.06
N HIS A 178 -11.88 1.89 -2.87
CA HIS A 178 -11.80 0.47 -2.54
C HIS A 178 -10.34 0.02 -2.37
N GLU A 179 -9.46 0.38 -3.32
CA GLU A 179 -8.02 0.09 -3.26
C GLU A 179 -7.27 0.82 -2.13
N PHE A 180 -7.77 1.96 -1.66
CA PHE A 180 -7.23 2.63 -0.48
C PHE A 180 -7.63 1.91 0.82
N SER A 181 -8.81 1.28 0.87
CA SER A 181 -9.23 0.44 2.00
C SER A 181 -8.28 -0.75 2.19
N HIS A 182 -8.08 -1.55 1.14
CA HIS A 182 -6.75 -1.93 0.64
C HIS A 182 -5.51 -1.64 1.51
N ILE A 183 -4.95 -0.48 1.19
CA ILE A 183 -3.70 0.05 1.74
C ILE A 183 -3.81 0.24 3.26
N LEU A 184 -4.87 0.91 3.72
CA LEU A 184 -5.07 1.26 5.13
C LEU A 184 -5.26 0.05 6.04
N ASN A 185 -5.89 -1.02 5.53
CA ASN A 185 -6.10 -2.26 6.28
C ASN A 185 -4.87 -3.18 6.30
N GLY A 186 -3.80 -2.83 5.58
CA GLY A 186 -2.57 -3.62 5.51
C GLY A 186 -2.71 -4.88 4.66
N ASP A 187 -3.69 -4.90 3.77
CA ASP A 187 -4.07 -6.08 2.99
C ASP A 187 -2.99 -6.46 1.97
N MET A 188 -2.32 -5.45 1.40
CA MET A 188 -1.25 -5.60 0.41
C MET A 188 -0.11 -6.50 0.91
N ARG A 189 0.37 -6.29 2.14
CA ARG A 189 1.47 -7.06 2.74
C ARG A 189 1.12 -8.53 2.83
N MET A 190 -0.10 -8.83 3.27
CA MET A 190 -0.59 -10.20 3.39
C MET A 190 -0.69 -10.85 2.01
N ASN A 191 -1.23 -10.12 1.02
CA ASN A 191 -1.37 -10.61 -0.35
C ASN A 191 0.00 -10.91 -1.00
N LEU A 192 1.01 -10.06 -0.80
CA LEU A 192 2.36 -10.29 -1.30
C LEU A 192 3.04 -11.51 -0.66
N ARG A 193 2.90 -11.67 0.67
CA ARG A 193 3.43 -12.86 1.36
C ARG A 193 2.78 -14.14 0.87
N LEU A 194 1.45 -14.13 0.70
CA LEU A 194 0.71 -15.26 0.14
C LEU A 194 1.16 -15.58 -1.28
N MET A 195 1.33 -14.57 -2.13
CA MET A 195 1.83 -14.73 -3.50
C MET A 195 3.21 -15.37 -3.52
N GLY A 196 4.12 -14.93 -2.65
CA GLY A 196 5.46 -15.51 -2.53
C GLY A 196 5.42 -16.98 -2.10
N ILE A 197 4.69 -17.28 -1.02
CA ILE A 197 4.59 -18.63 -0.46
C ILE A 197 3.91 -19.61 -1.45
N LEU A 198 2.81 -19.20 -2.10
CA LEU A 198 2.07 -20.04 -3.04
C LEU A 198 2.84 -20.30 -4.34
N HIS A 199 3.74 -19.39 -4.74
CA HIS A 199 4.61 -19.60 -5.91
C HIS A 199 5.45 -20.86 -5.77
N GLY A 200 5.97 -21.15 -4.56
CA GLY A 200 6.74 -22.36 -4.29
C GLY A 200 5.95 -23.64 -4.57
N ILE A 201 4.68 -23.70 -4.15
CA ILE A 201 3.79 -24.84 -4.43
C ILE A 201 3.51 -24.95 -5.93
N LEU A 202 3.28 -23.82 -6.61
CA LEU A 202 2.99 -23.83 -8.03
C LEU A 202 4.15 -24.39 -8.86
N LEU A 203 5.40 -24.15 -8.46
CA LEU A 203 6.57 -24.71 -9.15
C LEU A 203 6.51 -26.23 -9.26
N ILE A 204 5.92 -26.94 -8.29
CA ILE A 204 5.71 -28.40 -8.36
C ILE A 204 4.88 -28.78 -9.59
N GLY A 205 3.77 -28.07 -9.83
CA GLY A 205 2.91 -28.28 -10.99
C GLY A 205 3.59 -27.91 -12.31
N LEU A 206 4.31 -26.77 -12.33
CA LEU A 206 5.10 -26.34 -13.50
C LEU A 206 6.20 -27.34 -13.86
N THR A 207 6.85 -27.94 -12.86
CA THR A 207 7.84 -29.01 -13.06
C THR A 207 7.17 -30.23 -13.70
N GLY A 208 6.00 -30.65 -13.20
CA GLY A 208 5.22 -31.74 -13.79
C GLY A 208 4.84 -31.47 -15.25
N TRP A 209 4.33 -30.27 -15.54
CA TRP A 209 4.01 -29.84 -16.91
C TRP A 209 5.24 -29.83 -17.82
N THR A 210 6.37 -29.30 -17.35
CA THR A 210 7.63 -29.25 -18.10
C THR A 210 8.14 -30.66 -18.42
N ILE A 211 8.11 -31.58 -17.45
CA ILE A 211 8.48 -32.99 -17.66
C ILE A 211 7.62 -33.62 -18.75
N LEU A 212 6.30 -33.41 -18.72
CA LEU A 212 5.37 -33.93 -19.73
C LEU A 212 5.63 -33.32 -21.12
N ARG A 213 5.87 -32.00 -21.18
CA ARG A 213 6.15 -31.29 -22.45
C ARG A 213 7.44 -31.79 -23.09
N ILE A 214 8.52 -31.93 -22.32
CA ILE A 214 9.80 -32.46 -22.78
C ILE A 214 9.62 -33.91 -23.26
N SER A 215 8.90 -34.73 -22.50
CA SER A 215 8.60 -36.12 -22.85
C SER A 215 7.79 -36.23 -24.15
N ALA A 216 6.86 -35.30 -24.40
CA ALA A 216 6.07 -35.25 -25.62
C ALA A 216 6.87 -34.74 -26.84
N SER A 217 7.81 -33.80 -26.65
CA SER A 217 8.65 -33.27 -27.74
C SER A 217 9.81 -34.19 -28.14
N GLY A 218 10.28 -35.07 -27.25
CA GLY A 218 11.39 -35.99 -27.50
C GLY A 218 11.08 -37.14 -28.47
N GLY A 219 9.82 -37.35 -28.87
CA GLY A 219 9.39 -38.45 -29.74
C GLY A 219 9.54 -38.22 -31.25
N ARG A 220 10.11 -37.09 -31.70
CA ARG A 220 10.19 -36.73 -33.13
C ARG A 220 11.56 -36.94 -33.79
N SER A 221 12.59 -37.40 -33.07
CA SER A 221 13.87 -37.74 -33.70
C SER A 221 13.80 -39.12 -34.36
N ARG A 222 13.71 -39.13 -35.69
CA ARG A 222 13.78 -40.32 -36.54
C ARG A 222 15.17 -40.96 -36.41
N GLY A 223 15.23 -42.17 -35.86
CA GLY A 223 16.33 -43.10 -36.14
C GLY A 223 17.00 -43.70 -34.92
N SER A 224 16.40 -44.75 -34.36
CA SER A 224 17.04 -46.02 -33.93
C SER A 224 16.26 -46.67 -32.78
N ARG A 225 16.17 -48.00 -32.85
CA ARG A 225 15.37 -48.86 -32.00
C ARG A 225 15.93 -48.92 -30.57
N ARG A 226 15.25 -48.27 -29.62
CA ARG A 226 14.86 -48.78 -28.28
C ARG A 226 14.69 -47.59 -27.30
N GLY A 227 13.46 -47.42 -26.83
CA GLY A 227 13.13 -46.60 -25.67
C GLY A 227 12.47 -45.28 -26.02
N GLY A 228 11.14 -45.27 -26.16
CA GLY A 228 10.36 -44.05 -25.95
C GLY A 228 10.60 -43.50 -24.53
N PRO A 229 10.16 -42.27 -24.21
CA PRO A 229 10.31 -41.72 -22.86
C PRO A 229 9.77 -42.73 -21.84
N PRO A 230 10.53 -43.07 -20.78
CA PRO A 230 10.13 -44.12 -19.86
C PRO A 230 8.74 -43.78 -19.32
N ILE A 231 7.78 -44.72 -19.45
CA ILE A 231 6.40 -44.57 -18.95
C ILE A 231 6.37 -44.06 -17.50
N GLN A 232 7.39 -44.45 -16.72
CA GLN A 232 7.63 -44.01 -15.36
C GLN A 232 7.81 -42.48 -15.23
N LEU A 233 8.52 -41.84 -16.17
CA LEU A 233 8.77 -40.40 -16.18
C LEU A 233 7.52 -39.61 -16.61
N ILE A 234 6.71 -40.17 -17.50
CA ILE A 234 5.37 -39.64 -17.84
C ILE A 234 4.44 -39.75 -16.62
N ALA A 235 4.43 -40.89 -15.92
CA ALA A 235 3.62 -41.08 -14.73
C ALA A 235 4.01 -40.11 -13.60
N VAL A 236 5.31 -39.88 -13.39
CA VAL A 236 5.81 -38.88 -12.44
C VAL A 236 5.44 -37.46 -12.87
N GLY A 237 5.59 -37.11 -14.16
CA GLY A 237 5.17 -35.80 -14.68
C GLY A 237 3.67 -35.54 -14.51
N ALA A 238 2.83 -36.52 -14.81
CA ALA A 238 1.38 -36.46 -14.64
C ALA A 238 0.99 -36.35 -13.16
N ALA A 239 1.62 -37.12 -12.29
CA ALA A 239 1.40 -37.03 -10.86
C ALA A 239 1.79 -35.66 -10.28
N LEU A 240 2.95 -35.12 -10.65
CA LEU A 240 3.39 -33.79 -10.23
C LEU A 240 2.45 -32.70 -10.74
N LEU A 241 1.91 -32.84 -11.95
CA LEU A 241 0.91 -31.92 -12.50
C LEU A 241 -0.39 -31.96 -11.67
N VAL A 242 -0.92 -33.15 -11.39
CA VAL A 242 -2.15 -33.33 -10.58
C VAL A 242 -1.95 -32.83 -9.16
N LEU A 243 -0.84 -33.20 -8.49
CA LEU A 243 -0.51 -32.77 -7.14
C LEU A 243 -0.22 -31.26 -7.07
N GLY A 244 0.37 -30.69 -8.13
CA GLY A 244 0.52 -29.24 -8.29
C GLY A 244 -0.84 -28.53 -8.42
N TYR A 245 -1.80 -29.14 -9.12
CA TYR A 245 -3.17 -28.62 -9.22
C TYR A 245 -3.91 -28.64 -7.89
N ILE A 246 -3.66 -29.65 -7.04
CA ILE A 246 -4.12 -29.66 -5.65
C ILE A 246 -3.55 -28.46 -4.88
N GLY A 247 -2.28 -28.14 -5.10
CA GLY A 247 -1.66 -26.92 -4.56
C GLY A 247 -2.40 -25.63 -4.96
N VAL A 248 -2.80 -25.51 -6.23
CA VAL A 248 -3.62 -24.40 -6.73
C VAL A 248 -5.01 -24.40 -6.07
N PHE A 249 -5.61 -25.56 -5.86
CA PHE A 249 -6.90 -25.69 -5.16
C PHE A 249 -6.81 -25.21 -3.70
N PHE A 250 -5.82 -25.65 -2.93
CA PHE A 250 -5.59 -25.17 -1.57
C PHE A 250 -5.26 -23.67 -1.55
N GLY A 251 -4.46 -23.18 -2.49
CA GLY A 251 -4.21 -21.74 -2.65
C GLY A 251 -5.49 -20.94 -2.84
N LYS A 252 -6.43 -21.43 -3.66
CA LYS A 252 -7.76 -20.82 -3.84
C LYS A 252 -8.61 -20.89 -2.57
N LEU A 253 -8.62 -22.01 -1.84
CA LEU A 253 -9.34 -22.12 -0.57
C LEU A 253 -8.81 -21.16 0.49
N ILE A 254 -7.48 -21.13 0.67
CA ILE A 254 -6.78 -20.24 1.59
C ILE A 254 -7.14 -18.79 1.26
N LYS A 255 -7.01 -18.37 -0.01
CA LYS A 255 -7.32 -17.00 -0.41
C LYS A 255 -8.80 -16.65 -0.23
N SER A 256 -9.71 -17.57 -0.59
CA SER A 256 -11.16 -17.37 -0.53
C SER A 256 -11.69 -17.25 0.91
N ALA A 257 -11.10 -17.98 1.85
CA ALA A 257 -11.45 -17.89 3.27
C ALA A 257 -11.09 -16.53 3.89
N ILE A 258 -10.10 -15.83 3.34
CA ILE A 258 -9.63 -14.55 3.87
C ILE A 258 -10.28 -13.35 3.16
N SER A 259 -10.43 -13.43 1.84
CA SER A 259 -10.73 -12.26 0.99
C SER A 259 -12.21 -11.88 1.02
N ARG A 260 -13.17 -12.82 0.98
CA ARG A 260 -14.60 -12.47 0.76
C ARG A 260 -15.17 -11.41 1.71
N GLN A 261 -14.95 -11.55 3.02
CA GLN A 261 -15.44 -10.56 4.00
C GLN A 261 -14.74 -9.21 3.85
N ARG A 262 -13.47 -9.22 3.44
CA ARG A 262 -12.66 -8.00 3.25
C ARG A 262 -13.07 -7.23 2.01
N GLU A 263 -13.49 -7.92 0.95
CA GLU A 263 -14.05 -7.27 -0.24
C GLU A 263 -15.34 -6.50 0.09
N TYR A 264 -16.25 -7.10 0.88
CA TYR A 264 -17.47 -6.40 1.32
C TYR A 264 -17.17 -5.20 2.23
N LEU A 265 -16.18 -5.34 3.12
CA LEU A 265 -15.72 -4.22 3.96
C LEU A 265 -15.04 -3.14 3.14
N ALA A 266 -14.31 -3.50 2.08
CA ALA A 266 -13.67 -2.54 1.18
C ALA A 266 -14.71 -1.79 0.34
N ASP A 267 -15.77 -2.46 -0.13
CA ASP A 267 -16.91 -1.81 -0.79
C ASP A 267 -17.65 -0.83 0.13
N ALA A 268 -17.95 -1.27 1.35
CA ALA A 268 -18.59 -0.42 2.36
C ALA A 268 -17.69 0.78 2.72
N ALA A 269 -16.38 0.57 2.83
CA ALA A 269 -15.40 1.62 3.06
C ALA A 269 -15.35 2.60 1.88
N ALA A 270 -15.35 2.13 0.63
CA ALA A 270 -15.39 2.98 -0.55
C ALA A 270 -16.64 3.89 -0.56
N LEU A 271 -17.81 3.33 -0.21
CA LEU A 271 -19.04 4.09 -0.03
C LEU A 271 -18.92 5.11 1.11
N GLN A 272 -18.35 4.71 2.25
CA GLN A 272 -18.13 5.57 3.39
C GLN A 272 -17.20 6.74 3.04
N PHE A 273 -16.12 6.50 2.32
CA PHE A 273 -15.12 7.51 1.95
C PHE A 273 -15.68 8.50 0.93
N THR A 274 -16.41 8.01 -0.08
CA THR A 274 -16.87 8.85 -1.19
C THR A 274 -18.25 9.47 -0.99
N ARG A 275 -19.07 8.93 -0.07
CA ARG A 275 -20.51 9.27 0.07
C ARG A 275 -21.31 9.13 -1.21
N ASN A 276 -20.80 8.37 -2.19
CA ASN A 276 -21.41 8.24 -3.50
C ASN A 276 -21.65 6.76 -3.83
N PRO A 277 -22.89 6.24 -3.63
CA PRO A 277 -23.21 4.85 -3.99
C PRO A 277 -23.10 4.60 -5.48
N ASP A 278 -23.32 5.61 -6.33
CA ASP A 278 -23.18 5.49 -7.77
C ASP A 278 -21.72 5.39 -8.22
N GLY A 279 -20.76 5.82 -7.40
CA GLY A 279 -19.33 5.65 -7.68
C GLY A 279 -18.94 4.17 -7.74
N ILE A 280 -18.82 3.51 -6.58
CA ILE A 280 -18.45 2.08 -6.53
C ILE A 280 -19.55 1.19 -7.13
N GLY A 281 -20.83 1.51 -6.93
CA GLY A 281 -21.94 0.74 -7.49
C GLY A 281 -22.01 0.82 -9.01
N GLY A 282 -21.83 2.01 -9.59
CA GLY A 282 -21.76 2.22 -11.04
C GLY A 282 -20.56 1.51 -11.68
N ALA A 283 -19.39 1.59 -11.04
CA ALA A 283 -18.20 0.88 -11.47
C ALA A 283 -18.44 -0.64 -11.53
N LEU A 284 -19.02 -1.23 -10.47
CA LEU A 284 -19.33 -2.67 -10.44
C LEU A 284 -20.36 -3.08 -11.50
N LYS A 285 -21.37 -2.24 -11.77
CA LYS A 285 -22.34 -2.45 -12.86
C LYS A 285 -21.65 -2.43 -14.23
N LYS A 286 -20.77 -1.45 -14.50
CA LYS A 286 -19.99 -1.37 -15.74
C LYS A 286 -19.04 -2.55 -15.91
N ILE A 287 -18.34 -2.95 -14.85
CA ILE A 287 -17.50 -4.15 -14.84
C ILE A 287 -18.33 -5.35 -15.31
N GLY A 288 -19.47 -5.63 -14.67
CA GLY A 288 -20.30 -6.77 -15.05
C GLY A 288 -20.91 -6.67 -16.45
N GLY A 289 -21.31 -5.48 -16.90
CA GLY A 289 -21.83 -5.24 -18.25
C GLY A 289 -20.79 -5.45 -19.35
N PHE A 290 -19.57 -4.95 -19.16
CA PHE A 290 -18.45 -5.15 -20.08
C PHE A 290 -18.18 -6.64 -20.33
N TYR A 291 -18.10 -7.44 -19.25
CA TYR A 291 -17.79 -8.87 -19.37
C TYR A 291 -18.97 -9.73 -19.84
N LYS A 292 -20.23 -9.40 -19.50
CA LYS A 292 -21.40 -10.15 -20.00
C LYS A 292 -21.61 -9.97 -21.50
N ARG A 293 -21.33 -8.78 -22.05
CA ARG A 293 -21.46 -8.50 -23.48
C ARG A 293 -20.28 -9.02 -24.29
N GLY A 294 -19.06 -9.02 -23.73
CA GLY A 294 -17.87 -9.59 -24.37
C GLY A 294 -18.00 -11.07 -24.75
N ARG A 295 -18.83 -11.85 -24.03
CA ARG A 295 -19.15 -13.25 -24.35
C ARG A 295 -19.98 -13.45 -25.63
N LEU A 296 -20.61 -12.41 -26.18
CA LEU A 296 -21.61 -12.51 -27.24
C LEU A 296 -21.12 -12.07 -28.63
N GLY A 297 -19.86 -11.63 -28.81
CA GLY A 297 -19.47 -10.91 -30.03
C GLY A 297 -18.06 -11.11 -30.60
N VAL A 298 -17.23 -12.01 -30.10
CA VAL A 298 -15.87 -12.20 -30.64
C VAL A 298 -15.45 -13.67 -30.56
N ALA A 299 -14.91 -14.23 -31.65
CA ALA A 299 -14.40 -15.60 -31.69
C ALA A 299 -13.21 -15.86 -30.74
N ASN A 300 -12.66 -14.79 -30.14
CA ASN A 300 -11.62 -14.83 -29.10
C ASN A 300 -12.16 -14.43 -27.71
N ALA A 301 -13.49 -14.41 -27.52
CA ALA A 301 -14.11 -14.12 -26.24
C ALA A 301 -13.83 -15.18 -25.16
N GLU A 302 -13.48 -16.42 -25.56
CA GLU A 302 -12.98 -17.43 -24.65
C GLU A 302 -11.60 -17.06 -24.10
N GLU A 303 -10.70 -16.51 -24.94
CA GLU A 303 -9.38 -15.98 -24.54
C GLU A 303 -9.51 -14.73 -23.65
N ALA A 304 -10.49 -13.86 -23.92
CA ALA A 304 -10.78 -12.68 -23.09
C ALA A 304 -11.58 -12.99 -21.81
N SER A 305 -12.24 -14.15 -21.74
CA SER A 305 -12.90 -14.63 -20.53
C SER A 305 -11.92 -15.00 -19.44
N HIS A 306 -10.63 -15.09 -19.76
CA HIS A 306 -9.60 -15.35 -18.79
C HIS A 306 -9.13 -14.08 -18.08
N LEU A 307 -9.33 -12.86 -18.60
CA LEU A 307 -8.75 -11.63 -18.06
C LEU A 307 -9.75 -10.81 -17.23
N TYR A 308 -10.36 -11.43 -16.21
CA TYR A 308 -11.09 -10.64 -15.23
C TYR A 308 -10.10 -9.80 -14.39
N ILE A 309 -10.66 -9.17 -13.35
CA ILE A 309 -10.07 -9.15 -12.01
C ILE A 309 -9.85 -10.62 -11.53
N ALA A 310 -9.21 -11.45 -12.36
CA ALA A 310 -8.92 -12.87 -12.36
C ALA A 310 -8.08 -13.11 -13.61
N ASN A 311 -6.89 -13.68 -13.47
CA ASN A 311 -6.30 -14.59 -14.44
C ASN A 311 -5.71 -13.96 -15.73
N ALA A 312 -4.64 -13.19 -15.57
CA ALA A 312 -3.65 -12.99 -16.64
C ALA A 312 -3.17 -14.34 -17.22
N LEU A 313 -3.66 -14.72 -18.41
CA LEU A 313 -3.13 -15.85 -19.18
C LEU A 313 -2.12 -15.33 -20.21
N ASN A 314 -0.89 -15.26 -19.75
CA ASN A 314 0.27 -15.81 -20.48
C ASN A 314 1.26 -16.51 -19.54
N GLU A 315 1.00 -16.51 -18.22
CA GLU A 315 1.76 -17.25 -17.22
C GLU A 315 0.78 -17.99 -16.29
N PRO A 316 0.87 -19.33 -16.13
CA PRO A 316 0.02 -20.15 -15.25
C PRO A 316 0.00 -19.74 -13.76
N LEU A 317 0.77 -18.70 -13.42
CA LEU A 317 1.08 -18.18 -12.09
C LEU A 317 0.06 -17.23 -11.50
N PHE A 318 -0.75 -16.55 -12.31
CA PHE A 318 -1.57 -15.40 -11.86
C PHE A 318 -3.07 -15.55 -12.14
N GLY A 319 -3.48 -16.79 -12.35
CA GLY A 319 -4.87 -17.29 -12.36
C GLY A 319 -5.66 -17.07 -11.06
N TRP A 320 -5.33 -16.06 -10.24
CA TRP A 320 -5.76 -15.93 -8.86
C TRP A 320 -6.45 -14.61 -8.53
N LEU A 321 -6.57 -13.64 -9.45
CA LEU A 321 -7.29 -12.40 -9.14
C LEU A 321 -8.81 -12.65 -8.89
N ALA A 322 -9.37 -13.82 -9.27
CA ALA A 322 -10.79 -14.23 -9.10
C ALA A 322 -11.22 -14.43 -7.62
N THR A 323 -11.15 -13.40 -6.79
CA THR A 323 -11.44 -13.53 -5.35
C THR A 323 -12.56 -12.66 -4.84
N HIS A 324 -13.14 -11.86 -5.72
CA HIS A 324 -14.30 -11.07 -5.34
C HIS A 324 -15.55 -11.95 -5.25
N PRO A 325 -16.41 -11.70 -4.23
CA PRO A 325 -17.76 -12.23 -4.23
C PRO A 325 -18.49 -11.90 -5.54
N PRO A 326 -19.53 -12.67 -5.92
CA PRO A 326 -20.32 -12.41 -7.12
C PRO A 326 -20.72 -10.93 -7.21
N LEU A 327 -20.54 -10.33 -8.39
CA LEU A 327 -20.80 -8.90 -8.61
C LEU A 327 -22.24 -8.53 -8.23
N GLU A 328 -23.20 -9.40 -8.54
CA GLU A 328 -24.61 -9.20 -8.20
C GLU A 328 -24.81 -9.02 -6.68
N LYS A 329 -24.09 -9.81 -5.86
CA LYS A 329 -24.18 -9.71 -4.39
C LYS A 329 -23.54 -8.43 -3.87
N ARG A 330 -22.43 -8.00 -4.46
CA ARG A 330 -21.74 -6.74 -4.10
C ARG A 330 -22.60 -5.54 -4.48
N ILE A 331 -23.13 -5.52 -5.71
CA ILE A 331 -24.00 -4.44 -6.18
C ILE A 331 -25.24 -4.33 -5.29
N ARG A 332 -25.93 -5.45 -4.99
CA ARG A 332 -27.12 -5.41 -4.11
C ARG A 332 -26.83 -4.98 -2.67
N ALA A 333 -25.60 -5.20 -2.18
CA ALA A 333 -25.20 -4.72 -0.87
C ALA A 333 -25.00 -3.20 -0.82
N ILE A 334 -24.65 -2.57 -1.96
CA ILE A 334 -24.40 -1.13 -2.08
C ILE A 334 -25.65 -0.38 -2.57
N ASP A 335 -26.31 -0.93 -3.59
CA ASP A 335 -27.54 -0.44 -4.20
C ASP A 335 -28.60 -1.54 -4.19
N PRO A 336 -29.39 -1.64 -3.10
CA PRO A 336 -30.47 -2.61 -2.99
C PRO A 336 -31.57 -2.46 -4.06
N ARG A 337 -31.63 -1.30 -4.75
CA ARG A 337 -32.65 -0.99 -5.77
C ARG A 337 -32.25 -1.44 -7.17
N TRP A 338 -31.04 -1.99 -7.34
CA TRP A 338 -30.57 -2.45 -8.64
C TRP A 338 -31.48 -3.56 -9.20
N ASP A 339 -32.00 -3.32 -10.40
CA ASP A 339 -32.96 -4.16 -11.15
C ASP A 339 -32.35 -5.44 -11.74
N GLY A 340 -31.02 -5.63 -11.63
CA GLY A 340 -30.31 -6.77 -12.21
C GLY A 340 -29.90 -6.58 -13.67
N VAL A 341 -30.20 -5.43 -14.27
CA VAL A 341 -29.85 -5.10 -15.66
C VAL A 341 -28.43 -4.56 -15.72
N TRP A 342 -27.67 -5.04 -16.70
CA TRP A 342 -26.29 -4.62 -16.91
C TRP A 342 -26.22 -3.48 -17.92
N PRO A 343 -25.47 -2.40 -17.63
CA PRO A 343 -25.30 -1.32 -18.58
C PRO A 343 -24.52 -1.80 -19.81
N ALA A 344 -24.87 -1.26 -20.97
CA ALA A 344 -24.05 -1.37 -22.17
C ALA A 344 -22.77 -0.56 -21.96
N VAL A 345 -21.61 -1.24 -21.99
CA VAL A 345 -20.30 -0.58 -21.94
C VAL A 345 -19.69 -0.68 -23.32
N GLU A 346 -19.52 0.46 -23.97
CA GLU A 346 -18.93 0.58 -25.29
C GLU A 346 -17.63 1.37 -25.19
N TRP A 347 -16.65 0.98 -26.00
CA TRP A 347 -15.39 1.69 -26.02
C TRP A 347 -15.56 3.00 -26.79
N PRO A 348 -15.28 4.16 -26.17
CA PRO A 348 -15.48 5.45 -26.81
C PRO A 348 -14.56 5.61 -28.03
N LYS A 349 -15.06 6.25 -29.09
CA LYS A 349 -14.27 6.50 -30.31
C LYS A 349 -13.15 7.52 -30.07
N ASP A 350 -13.44 8.52 -29.24
CA ASP A 350 -12.46 9.48 -28.72
C ASP A 350 -12.61 9.57 -27.20
N ALA A 351 -11.89 8.68 -26.53
CA ALA A 351 -11.90 8.55 -25.07
C ALA A 351 -11.55 9.86 -24.35
N GLU A 352 -10.64 10.65 -24.91
CA GLU A 352 -10.15 11.85 -24.26
C GLU A 352 -11.15 13.01 -24.40
N ALA A 353 -11.72 13.20 -25.59
CA ALA A 353 -12.74 14.22 -25.83
C ALA A 353 -14.02 13.97 -25.03
N GLU A 354 -14.46 12.71 -24.93
CA GLU A 354 -15.62 12.33 -24.12
C GLU A 354 -15.37 12.59 -22.62
N ALA A 355 -14.19 12.22 -22.11
CA ALA A 355 -13.82 12.45 -20.71
C ALA A 355 -13.75 13.95 -20.37
N LYS A 356 -13.19 14.78 -21.27
CA LYS A 356 -13.17 16.25 -21.14
C LYS A 356 -14.58 16.84 -21.14
N THR A 357 -15.45 16.35 -22.01
CA THR A 357 -16.84 16.80 -22.12
C THR A 357 -17.64 16.48 -20.86
N GLU A 358 -17.49 15.28 -20.32
CA GLU A 358 -18.14 14.84 -19.08
C GLU A 358 -17.68 15.70 -17.89
N ALA A 359 -16.36 15.93 -17.77
CA ALA A 359 -15.81 16.79 -16.72
C ALA A 359 -16.34 18.23 -16.81
N ARG A 360 -16.47 18.79 -18.01
CA ARG A 360 -17.04 20.14 -18.21
C ARG A 360 -18.52 20.21 -17.82
N LYS A 361 -19.33 19.20 -18.18
CA LYS A 361 -20.75 19.12 -17.80
C LYS A 361 -20.92 19.02 -16.28
N LYS A 362 -20.04 18.27 -15.61
CA LYS A 362 -20.08 18.08 -14.17
C LYS A 362 -19.57 19.31 -13.40
N GLY A 363 -18.47 19.93 -13.84
CA GLY A 363 -17.98 21.19 -13.25
C GLY A 363 -19.01 22.34 -13.30
N LEU A 364 -19.93 22.32 -14.28
CA LEU A 364 -21.05 23.25 -14.35
C LEU A 364 -22.18 22.93 -13.35
N ARG A 365 -22.34 21.66 -12.96
CA ARG A 365 -23.35 21.18 -11.99
C ARG A 365 -22.88 21.34 -10.55
N ASP A 366 -21.59 21.15 -10.31
CA ASP A 366 -20.96 21.21 -8.98
C ASP A 366 -20.43 22.60 -8.62
N ALA A 367 -20.78 23.65 -9.40
CA ALA A 367 -20.39 25.05 -9.17
C ALA A 367 -21.08 25.69 -7.94
N LEU A 368 -21.37 24.91 -6.91
CA LEU A 368 -21.63 25.43 -5.56
C LEU A 368 -20.28 25.52 -4.84
N PRO A 369 -19.98 26.62 -4.15
CA PRO A 369 -18.79 26.69 -3.33
C PRO A 369 -18.91 25.61 -2.26
N VAL A 370 -18.01 24.62 -2.29
CA VAL A 370 -17.72 23.82 -1.11
C VAL A 370 -17.12 24.80 -0.12
N LEU A 371 -17.97 25.36 0.74
CA LEU A 371 -17.53 26.08 1.92
C LEU A 371 -16.64 25.11 2.69
N LEU A 372 -15.34 25.43 2.77
CA LEU A 372 -14.48 24.85 3.79
C LEU A 372 -15.26 24.98 5.10
N PRO A 373 -15.55 23.89 5.82
CA PRO A 373 -16.06 24.05 7.16
C PRO A 373 -15.02 24.91 7.87
N ALA A 374 -15.45 26.07 8.36
CA ALA A 374 -14.68 26.89 9.27
C ALA A 374 -14.57 26.12 10.61
N ALA A 375 -13.91 24.96 10.60
CA ALA A 375 -13.56 24.20 11.79
C ALA A 375 -12.35 24.81 12.50
N VAL A 376 -11.73 25.82 11.89
CA VAL A 376 -10.69 26.65 12.50
C VAL A 376 -11.38 27.94 12.97
N GLY A 377 -11.79 27.99 14.24
CA GLY A 377 -12.24 29.23 14.85
C GLY A 377 -11.16 30.30 14.76
N ALA A 378 -11.56 31.58 14.85
CA ALA A 378 -10.64 32.71 14.94
C ALA A 378 -9.67 32.50 16.11
N GLY A 379 -8.48 31.98 15.83
CA GLY A 379 -7.52 31.51 16.83
C GLY A 379 -6.80 30.19 16.53
N GLY A 380 -7.14 29.46 15.46
CA GLY A 380 -6.36 28.27 15.07
C GLY A 380 -6.60 27.02 15.93
N ARG A 381 -7.64 27.02 16.77
CA ARG A 381 -7.97 25.93 17.72
C ARG A 381 -9.14 25.10 17.20
N ILE A 382 -9.00 23.77 17.28
CA ILE A 382 -10.02 22.79 16.91
C ILE A 382 -10.51 22.12 18.19
N ALA A 383 -11.81 22.13 18.46
CA ALA A 383 -12.36 21.39 19.61
C ALA A 383 -12.26 19.88 19.34
N VAL A 384 -11.66 19.10 20.25
CA VAL A 384 -11.53 17.65 20.04
C VAL A 384 -11.60 16.89 21.36
N THR A 385 -12.19 15.70 21.35
CA THR A 385 -12.02 14.74 22.44
C THR A 385 -10.77 13.87 22.18
N PRO A 386 -10.05 13.43 23.22
CA PRO A 386 -8.87 12.60 23.04
C PRO A 386 -9.12 11.30 22.26
N ASP A 387 -10.27 10.66 22.52
CA ASP A 387 -10.66 9.45 21.80
C ASP A 387 -10.94 9.72 20.32
N ALA A 388 -11.50 10.89 19.96
CA ALA A 388 -11.72 11.28 18.58
C ALA A 388 -10.40 11.51 17.82
N VAL A 389 -9.36 12.07 18.46
CA VAL A 389 -8.04 12.25 17.82
C VAL A 389 -7.40 10.89 17.49
N THR A 390 -7.48 9.93 18.40
CA THR A 390 -6.85 8.61 18.21
C THR A 390 -7.64 7.72 17.27
N ALA A 391 -8.97 7.86 17.24
CA ALA A 391 -9.85 7.21 16.28
C ALA A 391 -9.59 7.67 14.84
N ARG A 392 -8.99 8.85 14.62
CA ARG A 392 -8.60 9.35 13.28
C ARG A 392 -7.40 8.59 12.69
N VAL A 393 -6.59 7.91 13.50
CA VAL A 393 -5.41 7.18 12.99
C VAL A 393 -5.85 6.00 12.13
N GLY A 394 -5.45 6.02 10.85
CA GLY A 394 -5.79 5.02 9.84
C GLY A 394 -7.28 4.89 9.55
N THR A 395 -8.07 5.93 9.85
CA THR A 395 -9.46 6.01 9.43
C THR A 395 -9.62 7.15 8.43
N LEU A 396 -10.32 6.84 7.34
CA LEU A 396 -10.67 7.81 6.32
C LEU A 396 -12.17 8.12 6.49
N THR A 397 -12.50 9.39 6.67
CA THR A 397 -13.88 9.85 6.80
C THR A 397 -14.27 10.62 5.53
N PRO A 398 -15.56 10.65 5.19
CA PRO A 398 -16.01 11.43 4.05
C PRO A 398 -15.73 12.93 4.19
N GLU A 399 -15.73 13.45 5.41
CA GLU A 399 -15.34 14.83 5.66
C GLU A 399 -13.88 15.09 5.24
N HIS A 400 -12.95 14.17 5.54
CA HIS A 400 -11.56 14.27 5.08
C HIS A 400 -11.47 14.31 3.54
N VAL A 401 -12.23 13.46 2.84
CA VAL A 401 -12.22 13.43 1.37
C VAL A 401 -12.71 14.75 0.79
N SER A 402 -13.83 15.28 1.31
CA SER A 402 -14.37 16.58 0.85
C SER A 402 -13.44 17.75 1.16
N TYR A 403 -12.85 17.78 2.35
CA TYR A 403 -11.87 18.77 2.76
C TYR A 403 -10.62 18.72 1.87
N SER A 404 -10.08 17.54 1.60
CA SER A 404 -8.91 17.37 0.73
C SER A 404 -9.18 17.81 -0.71
N ALA A 405 -10.35 17.50 -1.26
CA ALA A 405 -10.73 17.98 -2.60
C ALA A 405 -10.84 19.51 -2.66
N ALA A 406 -11.46 20.14 -1.65
CA ALA A 406 -11.56 21.60 -1.57
C ALA A 406 -10.19 22.26 -1.37
N LEU A 407 -9.34 21.68 -0.52
CA LEU A 407 -7.99 22.14 -0.26
C LEU A 407 -7.13 22.09 -1.54
N LEU A 408 -7.17 20.98 -2.27
CA LEU A 408 -6.48 20.85 -3.56
C LEU A 408 -6.96 21.86 -4.58
N ALA A 409 -8.27 22.11 -4.66
CA ALA A 409 -8.84 23.11 -5.56
C ALA A 409 -8.46 24.55 -5.20
N SER A 410 -8.13 24.81 -3.92
CA SER A 410 -7.70 26.13 -3.45
C SER A 410 -6.24 26.46 -3.78
N ILE A 411 -5.41 25.45 -4.09
CA ILE A 411 -3.99 25.65 -4.39
C ILE A 411 -3.86 26.18 -5.83
N PRO A 412 -3.12 27.29 -6.06
CA PRO A 412 -2.87 27.80 -7.40
C PRO A 412 -2.24 26.76 -8.32
N GLU A 413 -2.74 26.68 -9.55
CA GLU A 413 -2.27 25.72 -10.58
C GLU A 413 -0.75 25.74 -10.78
N PRO A 414 -0.07 26.91 -10.83
CA PRO A 414 1.39 26.96 -10.97
C PRO A 414 2.15 26.24 -9.86
N LEU A 415 1.63 26.24 -8.63
CA LEU A 415 2.25 25.56 -7.50
C LEU A 415 2.00 24.04 -7.55
N THR A 416 0.80 23.62 -7.92
CA THR A 416 0.55 22.18 -8.15
C THR A 416 1.34 21.64 -9.33
N ALA A 417 1.53 22.44 -10.39
CA ALA A 417 2.37 22.08 -11.53
C ALA A 417 3.84 21.96 -11.11
N ALA A 418 4.35 22.94 -10.34
CA ALA A 418 5.70 22.88 -9.80
C ALA A 418 5.90 21.68 -8.87
N ALA A 419 4.96 21.37 -7.99
CA ALA A 419 5.04 20.20 -7.10
C ALA A 419 5.19 18.89 -7.89
N ARG A 420 4.63 18.81 -9.10
CA ARG A 420 4.65 17.60 -9.93
C ARG A 420 5.86 17.52 -10.87
N ASP A 421 6.60 18.61 -11.02
CA ASP A 421 7.82 18.68 -11.83
C ASP A 421 9.07 18.41 -10.96
N PRO A 422 10.07 17.62 -11.38
CA PRO A 422 11.26 17.35 -10.57
C PRO A 422 12.08 18.57 -10.15
N VAL A 423 12.15 19.62 -10.99
CA VAL A 423 12.87 20.86 -10.65
C VAL A 423 11.98 21.73 -9.76
N GLY A 424 10.72 21.90 -10.15
CA GLY A 424 9.70 22.62 -9.41
C GLY A 424 9.49 22.07 -8.00
N ALA A 425 9.50 20.76 -7.81
CA ALA A 425 9.27 20.10 -6.53
C ALA A 425 10.42 20.37 -5.56
N ARG A 426 11.67 20.35 -6.05
CA ARG A 426 12.85 20.74 -5.26
C ARG A 426 12.77 22.21 -4.88
N ALA A 427 12.48 23.07 -5.86
CA ALA A 427 12.32 24.50 -5.68
C ALA A 427 11.21 24.86 -4.67
N LEU A 428 10.09 24.16 -4.73
CA LEU A 428 8.95 24.29 -3.82
C LEU A 428 9.36 23.99 -2.38
N VAL A 429 10.03 22.87 -2.15
CA VAL A 429 10.53 22.50 -0.80
C VAL A 429 11.54 23.53 -0.30
N TYR A 430 12.48 23.97 -1.16
CA TYR A 430 13.44 24.99 -0.77
C TYR A 430 12.74 26.31 -0.39
N ALA A 431 11.73 26.74 -1.16
CA ALA A 431 10.98 27.95 -0.87
C ALA A 431 10.17 27.84 0.44
N LEU A 432 9.61 26.67 0.75
CA LEU A 432 8.89 26.41 2.00
C LEU A 432 9.79 26.44 3.24
N LEU A 433 11.09 26.14 3.08
CA LEU A 433 12.09 26.15 4.15
C LEU A 433 12.75 27.53 4.36
N LEU A 434 12.41 28.52 3.54
CA LEU A 434 12.99 29.84 3.70
C LEU A 434 12.29 30.62 4.81
N ASP A 435 13.10 31.22 5.68
CA ASP A 435 12.61 31.97 6.82
C ASP A 435 11.92 33.28 6.38
N PRO A 436 10.83 33.70 7.06
CA PRO A 436 10.19 34.99 6.84
C PRO A 436 11.14 36.19 7.06
N ASP A 437 12.16 36.10 7.91
CA ASP A 437 13.17 37.12 8.14
C ASP A 437 14.09 37.29 6.92
N PRO A 438 14.15 38.48 6.29
CA PRO A 438 15.00 38.75 5.13
C PRO A 438 16.51 38.47 5.36
N SER A 439 17.00 38.68 6.58
CA SER A 439 18.41 38.50 6.94
C SER A 439 18.79 37.01 7.03
N VAL A 440 17.91 36.19 7.61
CA VAL A 440 18.06 34.73 7.68
C VAL A 440 17.91 34.13 6.27
N ARG A 441 16.89 34.57 5.54
CA ARG A 441 16.63 34.14 4.16
C ARG A 441 17.81 34.38 3.23
N SER A 442 18.50 35.52 3.37
CA SER A 442 19.67 35.84 2.55
C SER A 442 20.84 34.89 2.84
N ARG A 443 21.11 34.61 4.11
CA ARG A 443 22.12 33.61 4.52
C ARG A 443 21.77 32.19 4.05
N GLN A 444 20.50 31.80 4.16
CA GLN A 444 20.01 30.52 3.64
C GLN A 444 20.25 30.38 2.13
N ARG A 445 19.99 31.44 1.35
CA ARG A 445 20.21 31.44 -0.11
C ARG A 445 21.68 31.30 -0.49
N GLU A 446 22.57 31.98 0.22
CA GLU A 446 24.03 31.89 -0.01
C GLU A 446 24.59 30.52 0.39
N THR A 447 24.12 29.96 1.50
CA THR A 447 24.68 28.72 2.09
C THR A 447 24.17 27.44 1.41
N ALA A 448 22.99 27.51 0.78
CA ALA A 448 22.31 26.34 0.23
C ALA A 448 22.99 25.76 -1.03
N GLY A 449 23.72 26.55 -1.83
CA GLY A 449 24.39 26.04 -3.04
C GLY A 449 23.43 25.34 -4.02
N MET A 450 22.24 25.92 -4.22
CA MET A 450 21.21 25.40 -5.12
C MET A 450 21.67 25.46 -6.57
N ASP A 451 21.25 24.51 -7.41
CA ASP A 451 21.44 24.64 -8.86
C ASP A 451 20.64 25.84 -9.42
N ALA A 452 21.13 26.40 -10.53
CA ALA A 452 20.59 27.64 -11.09
C ALA A 452 19.10 27.52 -11.47
N GLU A 453 18.71 26.34 -11.97
CA GLU A 453 17.34 26.06 -12.40
C GLU A 453 16.37 26.01 -11.22
N ALA A 454 16.71 25.25 -10.18
CA ALA A 454 15.93 25.19 -8.94
C ALA A 454 15.90 26.54 -8.21
N SER A 455 16.99 27.33 -8.26
CA SER A 455 17.04 28.66 -7.66
C SER A 455 16.11 29.66 -8.36
N ALA A 456 16.08 29.62 -9.71
CA ALA A 456 15.18 30.45 -10.51
C ALA A 456 13.71 30.04 -10.33
N ALA A 457 13.41 28.74 -10.41
CA ALA A 457 12.07 28.22 -10.14
C ALA A 457 11.58 28.60 -8.75
N ARG A 458 12.42 28.45 -7.72
CA ARG A 458 12.11 28.84 -6.32
C ARG A 458 11.73 30.31 -6.22
N ALA A 459 12.51 31.20 -6.85
CA ALA A 459 12.23 32.64 -6.84
C ALA A 459 10.86 32.97 -7.47
N ALA A 460 10.43 32.23 -8.51
CA ALA A 460 9.13 32.40 -9.13
C ALA A 460 7.96 31.91 -8.24
N LEU A 461 8.18 30.89 -7.40
CA LEU A 461 7.14 30.31 -6.54
C LEU A 461 6.95 31.06 -5.21
N GLU A 462 7.98 31.75 -4.71
CA GLU A 462 7.96 32.44 -3.41
C GLU A 462 6.75 33.38 -3.21
N PRO A 463 6.39 34.29 -4.13
CA PRO A 463 5.29 35.21 -3.92
C PRO A 463 3.94 34.48 -3.78
N MET A 464 3.76 33.39 -4.53
CA MET A 464 2.55 32.57 -4.47
C MET A 464 2.48 31.77 -3.17
N LEU A 465 3.61 31.24 -2.69
CA LEU A 465 3.69 30.53 -1.42
C LEU A 465 3.45 31.44 -0.21
N ALA A 466 3.92 32.69 -0.27
CA ALA A 466 3.68 33.68 0.77
C ALA A 466 2.18 34.03 0.91
N ALA A 467 1.42 33.93 -0.18
CA ALA A 467 -0.02 34.16 -0.19
C ALA A 467 -0.84 32.92 0.24
N LEU A 468 -0.21 31.75 0.36
CA LEU A 468 -0.87 30.51 0.78
C LEU A 468 -0.93 30.38 2.30
N GLY A 469 -2.10 29.94 2.78
CA GLY A 469 -2.29 29.58 4.17
C GLY A 469 -1.41 28.37 4.57
N PRO A 470 -1.00 28.28 5.85
CA PRO A 470 -0.11 27.21 6.31
C PRO A 470 -0.70 25.80 6.13
N GLU A 471 -2.03 25.66 6.07
CA GLU A 471 -2.77 24.41 5.93
C GLU A 471 -2.50 23.70 4.59
N SER A 472 -2.08 24.45 3.57
CA SER A 472 -1.78 23.92 2.24
C SER A 472 -0.33 23.49 2.07
N ARG A 473 0.56 23.79 3.02
CA ARG A 473 2.00 23.52 2.91
C ARG A 473 2.31 22.01 2.93
N LEU A 474 1.84 21.28 3.94
CA LEU A 474 2.05 19.82 4.03
C LEU A 474 1.39 19.05 2.86
N PRO A 475 0.14 19.35 2.45
CA PRO A 475 -0.44 18.77 1.24
C PRO A 475 0.40 19.01 -0.02
N LEU A 476 0.95 20.22 -0.20
CA LEU A 476 1.86 20.52 -1.31
C LEU A 476 3.11 19.63 -1.29
N ILE A 477 3.65 19.34 -0.10
CA ILE A 477 4.77 18.41 0.07
C ILE A 477 4.34 16.98 -0.29
N ASP A 478 3.15 16.54 0.15
CA ASP A 478 2.61 15.22 -0.20
C ASP A 478 2.48 15.02 -1.72
N ILE A 479 2.06 16.07 -2.46
CA ILE A 479 2.00 16.09 -3.93
C ILE A 479 3.40 16.11 -4.56
N ALA A 480 4.38 16.73 -3.89
CA ALA A 480 5.76 16.81 -4.38
C ALA A 480 6.54 15.51 -4.23
N LEU A 481 6.19 14.66 -3.26
CA LEU A 481 6.91 13.42 -2.96
C LEU A 481 7.09 12.48 -4.17
N PRO A 482 6.06 12.20 -5.01
CA PRO A 482 6.25 11.39 -6.21
C PRO A 482 7.32 11.91 -7.17
N ALA A 483 7.35 13.23 -7.45
CA ALA A 483 8.34 13.85 -8.32
C ALA A 483 9.75 13.76 -7.70
N LEU A 484 9.86 14.04 -6.40
CA LEU A 484 11.12 13.93 -5.66
C LEU A 484 11.65 12.48 -5.59
N ARG A 485 10.76 11.48 -5.49
CA ARG A 485 11.14 10.05 -5.54
C ARG A 485 11.59 9.60 -6.93
N GLY A 486 11.28 10.36 -7.97
CA GLY A 486 11.69 10.11 -9.35
C GLY A 486 13.11 10.59 -9.66
N LEU A 487 13.72 11.37 -8.77
CA LEU A 487 15.10 11.86 -8.92
C LEU A 487 16.10 10.70 -8.95
N ASP A 488 17.19 10.88 -9.70
CA ASP A 488 18.33 9.99 -9.64
C ASP A 488 19.04 10.08 -8.28
N ALA A 489 19.88 9.09 -7.98
CA ALA A 489 20.51 8.96 -6.66
C ALA A 489 21.43 10.14 -6.31
N GLU A 490 22.12 10.72 -7.29
CA GLU A 490 23.03 11.85 -7.06
C GLU A 490 22.25 13.13 -6.78
N THR A 491 21.26 13.42 -7.62
CA THR A 491 20.39 14.60 -7.45
C THR A 491 19.61 14.53 -6.15
N LEU A 492 19.11 13.34 -5.78
CA LEU A 492 18.41 13.15 -4.50
C LEU A 492 19.34 13.36 -3.30
N ALA A 493 20.57 12.84 -3.35
CA ALA A 493 21.56 13.06 -2.28
C ALA A 493 21.88 14.55 -2.11
N ARG A 494 22.06 15.27 -3.22
CA ARG A 494 22.29 16.72 -3.24
C ARG A 494 21.09 17.49 -2.67
N PHE A 495 19.88 17.17 -3.11
CA PHE A 495 18.64 17.77 -2.59
C PHE A 495 18.55 17.63 -1.06
N ARG A 496 18.84 16.45 -0.53
CA ARG A 496 18.81 16.20 0.93
C ARG A 496 19.84 17.02 1.69
N ASP A 497 21.04 17.14 1.16
CA ASP A 497 22.09 17.95 1.77
C ASP A 497 21.71 19.43 1.81
N ILE A 498 21.10 19.93 0.74
CA ILE A 498 20.57 21.30 0.67
C ILE A 498 19.47 21.52 1.72
N VAL A 499 18.50 20.60 1.81
CA VAL A 499 17.43 20.66 2.85
C VAL A 499 18.03 20.72 4.25
N LYS A 500 19.03 19.89 4.56
CA LYS A 500 19.72 19.91 5.86
C LYS A 500 20.40 21.25 6.13
N ARG A 501 21.09 21.82 5.13
CA ARG A 501 21.76 23.12 5.25
C ARG A 501 20.78 24.27 5.44
N LEU A 502 19.64 24.26 4.74
CA LEU A 502 18.59 25.28 4.88
C LEU A 502 18.02 25.30 6.30
N VAL A 503 17.69 24.13 6.85
CA VAL A 503 17.15 23.97 8.22
C VAL A 503 18.18 24.32 9.29
N ALA A 504 19.47 24.13 9.03
CA ALA A 504 20.54 24.42 10.00
C ALA A 504 21.04 25.87 9.96
N ALA A 505 20.67 26.65 8.93
CA ALA A 505 21.30 27.95 8.63
C ALA A 505 21.01 29.04 9.68
N ASP A 506 19.89 28.95 10.39
CA ASP A 506 19.44 29.94 11.37
C ASP A 506 19.71 29.52 12.82
N GLN A 507 20.25 28.31 13.02
CA GLN A 507 20.46 27.65 14.32
C GLN A 507 19.18 27.50 15.17
N LYS A 508 18.00 27.62 14.56
CA LYS A 508 16.69 27.54 15.21
C LYS A 508 15.70 26.75 14.34
N THR A 509 15.63 25.45 14.54
CA THR A 509 14.64 24.64 13.80
C THR A 509 13.22 24.89 14.32
N SER A 510 12.34 25.37 13.45
CA SER A 510 10.90 25.46 13.70
C SER A 510 10.23 24.07 13.67
N LEU A 511 9.04 23.94 14.27
CA LEU A 511 8.27 22.68 14.24
C LEU A 511 7.91 22.26 12.82
N PHE A 512 7.59 23.23 11.96
CA PHE A 512 7.29 22.99 10.54
C PHE A 512 8.51 22.44 9.80
N GLU A 513 9.69 23.05 9.97
CA GLU A 513 10.93 22.57 9.34
C GLU A 513 11.30 21.17 9.82
N PHE A 514 11.14 20.89 11.12
CA PHE A 514 11.35 19.56 11.68
C PHE A 514 10.38 18.53 11.08
N ALA A 515 9.09 18.84 11.05
CA ALA A 515 8.06 17.97 10.47
C ALA A 515 8.35 17.70 8.99
N LEU A 516 8.66 18.74 8.22
CA LEU A 516 9.02 18.67 6.80
C LEU A 516 10.26 17.81 6.58
N GLN A 517 11.34 18.05 7.33
CA GLN A 517 12.57 17.28 7.23
C GLN A 517 12.31 15.80 7.54
N LYS A 518 11.51 15.48 8.56
CA LYS A 518 11.17 14.10 8.92
C LYS A 518 10.33 13.42 7.86
N ILE A 519 9.31 14.09 7.32
CA ILE A 519 8.50 13.60 6.20
C ILE A 519 9.41 13.31 5.00
N LEU A 520 10.23 14.27 4.57
CA LEU A 520 11.13 14.10 3.42
C LEU A 520 12.14 12.97 3.64
N GLN A 521 12.83 12.95 4.78
CA GLN A 521 13.78 11.88 5.10
C GLN A 521 13.07 10.53 5.02
N ARG A 522 11.92 10.40 5.67
CA ARG A 522 11.19 9.14 5.77
C ARG A 522 10.64 8.63 4.43
N HIS A 523 10.16 9.52 3.56
CA HIS A 523 9.52 9.16 2.30
C HIS A 523 10.45 9.12 1.09
N LEU A 524 11.63 9.73 1.18
CA LEU A 524 12.65 9.74 0.14
C LEU A 524 13.78 8.74 0.38
N ASP A 525 13.94 8.22 1.60
CA ASP A 525 14.81 7.08 1.90
C ASP A 525 14.29 5.79 1.23
N ARG A 526 14.44 5.67 -0.10
CA ARG A 526 14.17 4.44 -0.84
C ARG A 526 15.39 3.53 -0.79
N THR A 527 15.27 2.40 -0.11
CA THR A 527 15.64 1.07 -0.62
C THR A 527 15.15 0.00 0.35
N GLY A 528 14.67 -1.12 -0.20
CA GLY A 528 13.92 -2.18 0.49
C GLY A 528 14.64 -2.93 1.62
N ALA A 529 15.74 -2.41 2.17
CA ALA A 529 16.41 -2.98 3.35
C ALA A 529 15.99 -2.26 4.65
N ASP A 530 15.88 -0.92 4.68
CA ASP A 530 15.59 -0.18 5.92
C ASP A 530 14.12 -0.25 6.35
N ALA A 531 13.19 -0.48 5.41
CA ALA A 531 11.77 -0.71 5.71
C ALA A 531 11.50 -2.04 6.45
N ARG A 532 12.52 -2.89 6.63
CA ARG A 532 12.38 -4.28 7.12
C ARG A 532 12.95 -4.53 8.52
N ARG A 533 13.21 -3.49 9.32
CA ARG A 533 13.71 -3.74 10.68
C ARG A 533 12.61 -4.41 11.52
N PRO A 534 12.83 -5.64 12.03
CA PRO A 534 11.89 -6.27 12.94
C PRO A 534 11.74 -5.39 14.19
N ALA A 535 10.54 -5.40 14.79
CA ALA A 535 10.32 -4.66 16.02
C ALA A 535 11.30 -5.15 17.10
N LYS A 536 12.05 -4.22 17.69
CA LYS A 536 12.95 -4.48 18.82
C LYS A 536 12.24 -4.27 20.15
N TYR A 537 11.29 -3.33 20.19
CA TYR A 537 10.59 -2.94 21.42
C TYR A 537 9.14 -3.41 21.40
N TYR A 538 8.78 -4.33 22.30
CA TYR A 538 7.42 -4.88 22.42
C TYR A 538 6.62 -4.30 23.58
N ALA A 539 7.28 -3.59 24.49
CA ALA A 539 6.66 -2.99 25.67
C ALA A 539 7.12 -1.54 25.84
N ILE A 540 6.19 -0.67 26.24
CA ILE A 540 6.45 0.76 26.48
C ILE A 540 7.49 1.00 27.58
N ARG A 541 7.63 0.06 28.52
CA ARG A 541 8.61 0.12 29.62
C ARG A 541 10.06 0.24 29.13
N ALA A 542 10.37 -0.24 27.92
CA ALA A 542 11.70 -0.15 27.33
C ALA A 542 11.97 1.19 26.63
N LEU A 543 10.96 2.06 26.52
CA LEU A 543 10.98 3.34 25.81
C LEU A 543 10.47 4.50 26.68
N VAL A 544 10.56 4.37 28.01
CA VAL A 544 10.07 5.39 28.95
C VAL A 544 10.79 6.74 28.79
N PRO A 545 12.12 6.81 28.67
CA PRO A 545 12.82 8.09 28.43
C PRO A 545 12.36 8.74 27.13
N GLU A 546 12.22 7.96 26.06
CA GLU A 546 11.77 8.45 24.76
C GLU A 546 10.32 8.93 24.82
N ALA A 547 9.46 8.20 25.54
CA ALA A 547 8.07 8.60 25.76
C ALA A 547 8.00 9.94 26.50
N ALA A 548 8.84 10.12 27.51
CA ALA A 548 8.95 11.35 28.27
C ALA A 548 9.35 12.53 27.36
N THR A 549 10.33 12.33 26.48
CA THR A 549 10.76 13.34 25.50
C THR A 549 9.63 13.74 24.55
N LEU A 550 8.95 12.77 23.94
CA LEU A 550 7.87 13.07 22.98
C LEU A 550 6.68 13.76 23.64
N LEU A 551 6.27 13.31 24.83
CA LEU A 551 5.14 13.89 25.55
C LEU A 551 5.48 15.27 26.14
N SER A 552 6.72 15.48 26.61
CA SER A 552 7.15 16.81 27.06
C SER A 552 7.17 17.80 25.90
N ALA A 553 7.66 17.39 24.73
CA ALA A 553 7.62 18.21 23.52
C ALA A 553 6.18 18.61 23.14
N LEU A 554 5.26 17.64 23.06
CA LEU A 554 3.85 17.91 22.77
C LEU A 554 3.22 18.86 23.80
N ALA A 555 3.50 18.65 25.09
CA ALA A 555 2.98 19.50 26.16
C ALA A 555 3.45 20.95 26.05
N HIS A 556 4.74 21.18 25.74
CA HIS A 556 5.33 22.52 25.59
C HIS A 556 4.84 23.26 24.35
N VAL A 557 4.53 22.55 23.28
CA VAL A 557 4.04 23.15 22.02
C VAL A 557 2.65 23.75 22.20
N GLY A 558 1.75 23.03 22.87
CA GLY A 558 0.38 23.49 23.11
C GLY A 558 0.23 24.53 24.22
N ASN A 559 1.15 24.52 25.19
CA ASN A 559 0.99 25.25 26.44
C ASN A 559 2.18 26.20 26.70
N PRO A 560 1.98 27.52 26.57
CA PRO A 560 2.99 28.50 26.97
C PRO A 560 3.17 28.57 28.50
N ASP A 561 2.16 28.14 29.27
CA ASP A 561 2.19 28.06 30.72
C ASP A 561 2.85 26.73 31.18
N PRO A 562 3.97 26.78 31.92
CA PRO A 562 4.67 25.59 32.41
C PRO A 562 3.81 24.66 33.27
N ASP A 563 2.85 25.18 34.03
CA ASP A 563 2.00 24.35 34.89
C ASP A 563 0.96 23.58 34.06
N ARG A 564 0.39 24.21 33.04
CA ARG A 564 -0.48 23.54 32.07
C ARG A 564 0.27 22.50 31.25
N ALA A 565 1.51 22.80 30.85
CA ALA A 565 2.36 21.83 30.16
C ALA A 565 2.63 20.60 31.05
N ARG A 566 2.91 20.79 32.35
CA ARG A 566 3.07 19.67 33.29
C ARG A 566 1.80 18.84 33.45
N GLN A 567 0.63 19.48 33.48
CA GLN A 567 -0.66 18.78 33.54
C GLN A 567 -0.91 17.95 32.29
N ALA A 568 -0.73 18.53 31.10
CA ALA A 568 -0.87 17.82 29.82
C ALA A 568 0.08 16.62 29.72
N PHE A 569 1.35 16.81 30.13
CA PHE A 569 2.32 15.74 30.23
C PHE A 569 1.88 14.61 31.17
N ALA A 570 1.38 14.95 32.36
CA ALA A 570 0.93 13.97 33.34
C ALA A 570 -0.25 13.14 32.81
N VAL A 571 -1.20 13.76 32.10
CA VAL A 571 -2.30 13.06 31.43
C VAL A 571 -1.77 12.06 30.40
N GLY A 572 -0.82 12.48 29.55
CA GLY A 572 -0.18 11.60 28.58
C GLY A 572 0.55 10.41 29.24
N ILE A 573 1.30 10.65 30.31
CA ILE A 573 2.02 9.58 31.04
C ILE A 573 1.08 8.59 31.70
N LEU A 574 -0.02 9.06 32.31
CA LEU A 574 -1.04 8.19 32.90
C LEU A 574 -1.58 7.19 31.88
N ARG A 575 -1.77 7.63 30.62
CA ARG A 575 -2.26 6.79 29.54
C ARG A 575 -1.31 5.65 29.14
N LEU A 576 -0.01 5.82 29.36
CA LEU A 576 0.98 4.77 29.08
C LEU A 576 0.88 3.57 30.04
N GLY A 577 0.16 3.71 31.17
CA GLY A 577 -0.07 2.61 32.12
C GLY A 577 1.21 2.12 32.81
N LEU A 578 2.17 3.02 33.07
CA LEU A 578 3.47 2.68 33.65
C LEU A 578 3.43 2.37 35.17
N GLY A 579 2.27 2.49 35.82
CA GLY A 579 2.11 2.29 37.26
C GLY A 579 2.80 3.40 38.06
N ALA A 580 3.45 3.05 39.17
CA ALA A 580 4.15 4.00 40.06
C ALA A 580 5.57 4.37 39.58
N GLN A 581 5.97 4.02 38.35
CA GLN A 581 7.29 4.37 37.84
C GLN A 581 7.37 5.89 37.64
N PRO A 582 8.29 6.61 38.31
CA PRO A 582 8.43 8.04 38.13
C PRO A 582 8.96 8.34 36.73
N VAL A 583 8.29 9.24 36.02
CA VAL A 583 8.73 9.76 34.71
C VAL A 583 8.87 11.27 34.83
N ALA A 584 10.08 11.78 34.59
CA ALA A 584 10.38 13.19 34.73
C ALA A 584 9.86 13.98 33.52
N PHE A 585 9.23 15.13 33.80
CA PHE A 585 8.93 16.14 32.79
C PHE A 585 10.22 16.87 32.42
N ILE A 586 10.52 16.98 31.14
CA ILE A 586 11.73 17.65 30.66
C ILE A 586 11.43 19.15 30.53
N PRO A 587 12.17 20.04 31.21
CA PRO A 587 12.02 21.49 31.06
C PRO A 587 12.24 21.96 29.63
N ARG A 588 11.64 23.10 29.26
CA ARG A 588 11.72 23.68 27.91
C ARG A 588 13.15 23.99 27.47
N GLU A 589 14.03 24.25 28.43
CA GLU A 589 15.45 24.58 28.21
C GLU A 589 16.31 23.35 27.88
N ASP A 590 15.88 22.17 28.32
CA ASP A 590 16.64 20.91 28.22
C ASP A 590 16.21 20.04 27.03
N TRP A 591 15.12 20.43 26.36
CA TRP A 591 14.57 19.72 25.22
C TRP A 591 15.02 20.36 23.89
N THR A 592 15.53 19.53 22.98
CA THR A 592 15.85 19.92 21.60
C THR A 592 15.09 19.05 20.61
N LEU A 593 14.90 19.54 19.39
CA LEU A 593 14.31 18.74 18.30
C LEU A 593 15.17 17.53 17.93
N ASP A 594 16.48 17.55 18.21
CA ASP A 594 17.35 16.39 18.09
C ASP A 594 17.00 15.29 19.09
N HIS A 595 16.64 15.64 20.33
CA HIS A 595 16.13 14.66 21.30
C HIS A 595 14.81 14.02 20.83
N VAL A 596 13.90 14.80 20.24
CA VAL A 596 12.64 14.30 19.65
C VAL A 596 12.93 13.39 18.46
N SER A 597 13.86 13.80 17.59
CA SER A 597 14.34 13.03 16.45
C SER A 597 14.84 11.64 16.88
N ALA A 598 15.74 11.60 17.87
CA ALA A 598 16.30 10.35 18.39
C ALA A 598 15.24 9.46 19.05
N ALA A 599 14.30 10.06 19.80
CA ALA A 599 13.18 9.35 20.41
C ALA A 599 12.27 8.71 19.34
N LEU A 600 11.95 9.44 18.27
CA LEU A 600 11.16 8.94 17.15
C LEU A 600 11.84 7.77 16.44
N ASP A 601 13.14 7.85 16.21
CA ASP A 601 13.89 6.78 15.54
C ASP A 601 13.85 5.47 16.36
N ARG A 602 13.90 5.55 17.70
CA ARG A 602 13.72 4.39 18.58
C ARG A 602 12.28 3.87 18.59
N PHE A 603 11.28 4.74 18.63
CA PHE A 603 9.87 4.33 18.56
C PHE A 603 9.49 3.74 17.19
N ALA A 604 10.15 4.14 16.10
CA ALA A 604 9.92 3.57 14.78
C ALA A 604 10.20 2.05 14.77
N GLU A 605 11.14 1.59 15.60
CA GLU A 605 11.51 0.18 15.81
C GLU A 605 10.62 -0.56 16.85
N SER A 606 9.52 0.04 17.30
CA SER A 606 8.59 -0.57 18.25
C SER A 606 7.45 -1.35 17.58
N ALA A 607 6.85 -2.29 18.32
CA ALA A 607 5.69 -3.04 17.87
C ALA A 607 4.45 -2.12 17.74
N PRO A 608 3.48 -2.42 16.84
CA PRO A 608 2.30 -1.59 16.64
C PRO A 608 1.50 -1.26 17.91
N GLY A 609 1.43 -2.19 18.87
CA GLY A 609 0.77 -1.93 20.16
C GLY A 609 1.45 -0.80 20.95
N VAL A 610 2.78 -0.69 20.91
CA VAL A 610 3.54 0.39 21.55
C VAL A 610 3.33 1.71 20.80
N LYS A 611 3.33 1.67 19.45
CA LYS A 611 3.03 2.82 18.59
C LYS A 611 1.62 3.38 18.87
N ARG A 612 0.63 2.50 19.04
CA ARG A 612 -0.74 2.86 19.45
C ARG A 612 -0.75 3.58 20.79
N LEU A 613 -0.05 3.04 21.78
CA LEU A 613 -0.01 3.61 23.13
C LEU A 613 0.59 5.03 23.13
N ILE A 614 1.72 5.24 22.47
CA ILE A 614 2.36 6.57 22.44
C ILE A 614 1.53 7.60 21.66
N LEU A 615 0.88 7.21 20.56
CA LEU A 615 -0.01 8.10 19.83
C LEU A 615 -1.28 8.44 20.63
N ARG A 616 -1.82 7.48 21.38
CA ARG A 616 -2.94 7.73 22.30
C ARG A 616 -2.55 8.66 23.44
N ALA A 617 -1.40 8.42 24.06
CA ALA A 617 -0.86 9.31 25.08
C ALA A 617 -0.60 10.72 24.53
N GLY A 618 -0.06 10.85 23.32
CA GLY A 618 0.17 12.13 22.66
C GLY A 618 -1.12 12.88 22.35
N ALA A 619 -2.14 12.17 21.85
CA ALA A 619 -3.47 12.73 21.62
C ALA A 619 -4.17 13.20 22.91
N GLU A 620 -4.07 12.43 23.99
CA GLU A 620 -4.57 12.82 25.31
C GLU A 620 -3.79 13.99 25.90
N CYS A 621 -2.47 14.05 25.68
CA CYS A 621 -1.63 15.18 26.08
C CYS A 621 -2.13 16.49 25.45
N ILE A 622 -2.28 16.53 24.12
CA ILE A 622 -2.70 17.76 23.42
C ILE A 622 -4.18 18.11 23.62
N ALA A 623 -5.04 17.13 23.84
CA ALA A 623 -6.48 17.37 24.03
C ALA A 623 -6.87 17.69 25.49
N THR A 624 -5.89 17.90 26.38
CA THR A 624 -6.12 18.13 27.82
C THR A 624 -7.00 19.36 28.07
N ASP A 625 -6.88 20.41 27.25
CA ASP A 625 -7.65 21.66 27.38
C ASP A 625 -8.97 21.66 26.56
N GLY A 626 -9.31 20.53 25.94
CA GLY A 626 -10.49 20.38 25.07
C GLY A 626 -10.34 20.98 23.67
N THR A 627 -9.18 21.57 23.36
CA THR A 627 -8.84 22.12 22.05
C THR A 627 -7.49 21.62 21.57
N VAL A 628 -7.26 21.65 20.26
CA VAL A 628 -5.97 21.31 19.65
C VAL A 628 -5.55 22.48 18.77
N THR A 629 -4.37 23.01 19.04
CA THR A 629 -3.71 24.04 18.23
C THR A 629 -3.12 23.44 16.96
N ARG A 630 -2.83 24.29 15.97
CA ARG A 630 -2.19 23.88 14.72
C ARG A 630 -0.84 23.20 14.96
N ASP A 631 0.00 23.79 15.80
CA ASP A 631 1.36 23.30 16.04
C ASP A 631 1.35 21.94 16.75
N GLU A 632 0.38 21.71 17.65
CA GLU A 632 0.15 20.40 18.27
C GLU A 632 -0.28 19.34 17.24
N ALA A 633 -1.20 19.71 16.34
CA ALA A 633 -1.66 18.83 15.28
C ALA A 633 -0.55 18.47 14.29
N GLU A 634 0.29 19.44 13.92
CA GLU A 634 1.44 19.23 13.03
C GLU A 634 2.51 18.34 13.67
N LEU A 635 2.86 18.59 14.94
CA LEU A 635 3.82 17.76 15.66
C LEU A 635 3.29 16.33 15.85
N LEU A 636 2.02 16.16 16.25
CA LEU A 636 1.42 14.84 16.39
C LEU A 636 1.34 14.11 15.04
N ARG A 637 1.06 14.81 13.94
CA ARG A 637 1.09 14.25 12.59
C ARG A 637 2.51 13.84 12.18
N ALA A 638 3.52 14.64 12.49
CA ALA A 638 4.92 14.29 12.24
C ALA A 638 5.36 13.05 13.04
N ILE A 639 4.94 12.95 14.30
CA ILE A 639 5.14 11.75 15.13
C ILE A 639 4.44 10.56 14.48
N ALA A 640 3.17 10.69 14.09
CA ALA A 640 2.42 9.59 13.47
C ALA A 640 3.07 9.12 12.15
N ASP A 641 3.48 10.04 11.29
CA ASP A 641 4.17 9.73 10.03
C ASP A 641 5.50 9.01 10.27
N ALA A 642 6.31 9.48 11.23
CA ALA A 642 7.56 8.82 11.64
C ALA A 642 7.32 7.37 12.09
N LEU A 643 6.18 7.12 12.75
CA LEU A 643 5.81 5.81 13.27
C LEU A 643 5.09 4.88 12.26
N ASP A 644 4.92 5.27 10.99
CA ASP A 644 4.14 4.51 9.99
C ASP A 644 2.64 4.44 10.33
N CYS A 645 2.12 5.46 11.01
CA CYS A 645 0.73 5.53 11.39
C CYS A 645 0.05 6.64 10.57
N PRO A 646 -0.78 6.29 9.58
CA PRO A 646 -1.47 7.28 8.77
C PRO A 646 -2.35 8.17 9.65
N MET A 647 -2.15 9.48 9.55
CA MET A 647 -2.92 10.48 10.29
C MET A 647 -3.44 11.54 9.32
N PRO A 648 -4.77 11.56 9.08
CA PRO A 648 -5.42 12.59 8.27
C PRO A 648 -5.19 14.00 8.83
N PRO A 649 -5.33 15.05 8.00
CA PRO A 649 -5.29 16.43 8.47
C PRO A 649 -6.45 16.72 9.43
N PHE A 650 -6.16 17.48 10.50
CA PHE A 650 -7.13 17.74 11.58
C PHE A 650 -8.32 18.62 11.15
N GLY A 651 -8.20 19.39 10.06
CA GLY A 651 -9.21 20.34 9.57
C GLY A 651 -10.42 19.73 8.84
N GLY A 652 -10.44 18.42 8.59
CA GLY A 652 -11.53 17.80 7.83
C GLY A 652 -12.71 17.32 8.69
N GLY A 653 -12.52 16.77 9.89
CA GLY A 653 -13.65 16.23 10.67
C GLY A 653 -14.30 17.24 11.62
N ALA A 654 -15.63 17.37 11.59
CA ALA A 654 -16.38 17.94 12.72
C ALA A 654 -16.03 17.18 14.01
N ALA A 655 -15.91 17.93 15.11
CA ALA A 655 -15.60 17.43 16.45
C ALA A 655 -16.61 16.39 16.95
#